data_AF-A0A8H7P2T8-F1
#
_entry.id   AF-A0A8H7P2T8-F1
#
_cell.length_a   1.000
_cell.length_b   1.000
_cell.length_c   1.000
_cell.angle_alpha   90.00
_cell.angle_beta   90.00
_cell.angle_gamma   90.00
#
_symmetry.space_group_name_H-M   'P 1'
#
loop_
_entity.id
_entity.type
_entity.pdbx_description
1 polymer ?
#
loop_
_entity_poly.entity_id
_entity_poly.type
_entity_poly.pdbx_seq_one_letter_code
_entity_poly.pdbx_strand_id
1 'polypeptide(L)'
;MKTFKVYVGQTEDNMIEAISGALKNDPEKETFSIRHRSSAGIFFPTRYVKIVPISAHDPHYHTSIWYVALSGVSDEAYMKIVCETHEEARSQYHEASVLRHVLKHLRKRRFLTPFADILSRCGIQLEHPRVTDLYDNIVLQGNWPHSEELLQLLVSEGLFDEHQRASPPRAEWTRLHGLDADGDAPCRRGGHAMCMDEENGLIYLFGGWDGQRNLDDFWVYDVRADVWRLLSLATGRDLNGPGPRSCHKMAFDRKTGSIYVLGRLLDSDDVDQPAMNSGSVNSPSDSSGVPDIRAASASHAVDIPRAGSVTRLVWPSTPSEFYRYHTRGLDAGKWDLLTMDTQVCGGPPLIYDHQMVVDSEAQGSWKELRVPGAIPTVFQRFGHSMLLEPSSHTLIILAGQYREQYAADMHAYHIPTGTLTELFPSVTASGGPEACFTQRAAIDPDLKEIYVFYGLIRDSPGVTVLDPASSVWVYRYDRPDRPGKWSNTSPANTSGGNSPHGDPISAETPQPRYAHQVVYDRRSKIAYMHGGTSGVVTNVARTPSEWTGDWPVQALEGLCAVTEVRLDDFWKLRLERPALSDILRRGLFELRRQHFRELCEDAPPVKALTFLQREVSAVVDHRIQEEAHDFHSLLSHLLAVPPGTSSETDTSTQSSSQDADMPNTEAPREELMDGPPALVYTMEVDPQETSRGDSPSPARFKQRTELFEKLLIFVNTSAKEPEKDLSELVNTDRED
;
A
#
# COMPACT_ATOMS: atom_id res chain seq x y z
N MET A 1 -0.33 2.32 -32.98
CA MET A 1 0.37 1.98 -31.72
C MET A 1 -0.47 2.53 -30.56
N LYS A 2 -0.70 1.76 -29.50
CA LYS A 2 -1.49 2.15 -28.31
C LYS A 2 -0.59 2.39 -27.11
N THR A 3 0.14 1.38 -26.66
CA THR A 3 1.15 1.54 -25.60
C THR A 3 2.55 1.33 -26.16
N PHE A 4 3.53 2.01 -25.59
CA PHE A 4 4.92 1.92 -26.02
C PHE A 4 5.89 2.18 -24.88
N LYS A 5 7.12 1.74 -25.08
CA LYS A 5 8.27 2.12 -24.26
C LYS A 5 9.34 2.74 -25.14
N VAL A 6 10.05 3.71 -24.58
CA VAL A 6 11.24 4.27 -25.22
C VAL A 6 12.42 3.99 -24.32
N TYR A 7 13.43 3.38 -24.90
CA TYR A 7 14.72 3.15 -24.27
C TYR A 7 15.77 4.03 -24.94
N VAL A 8 16.68 4.57 -24.14
CA VAL A 8 17.80 5.38 -24.60
C VAL A 8 19.11 4.80 -24.09
N GLY A 9 20.14 4.85 -24.92
CA GLY A 9 21.44 4.32 -24.54
C GLY A 9 22.57 4.77 -25.45
N GLN A 10 23.79 4.52 -25.01
CA GLN A 10 24.99 4.69 -25.82
C GLN A 10 25.25 3.49 -26.74
N THR A 11 24.75 2.30 -26.39
CA THR A 11 24.86 1.06 -27.17
C THR A 11 23.49 0.40 -27.31
N GLU A 12 23.35 -0.50 -28.27
CA GLU A 12 22.09 -1.20 -28.54
C GLU A 12 21.70 -2.20 -27.44
N ASP A 13 22.69 -2.82 -26.81
CA ASP A 13 22.50 -3.86 -25.79
C ASP A 13 22.27 -3.32 -24.38
N ASN A 14 22.64 -2.06 -24.13
CA ASN A 14 22.58 -1.43 -22.81
C ASN A 14 21.78 -0.13 -22.85
N MET A 15 20.45 -0.25 -22.86
CA MET A 15 19.55 0.89 -22.85
C MET A 15 18.77 1.03 -21.54
N ILE A 16 18.48 2.26 -21.16
CA ILE A 16 17.70 2.63 -19.98
C ILE A 16 16.28 2.97 -20.44
N GLU A 17 15.26 2.48 -19.74
CA GLU A 17 13.88 2.89 -19.98
C GLU A 17 13.73 4.38 -19.64
N ALA A 18 13.51 5.20 -20.67
CA ALA A 18 13.40 6.65 -20.56
C ALA A 18 11.97 7.09 -20.31
N ILE A 19 11.00 6.34 -20.85
CA ILE A 19 9.57 6.55 -20.67
C ILE A 19 8.81 5.27 -21.03
N SER A 20 7.75 4.98 -20.28
CA SER A 20 6.64 4.12 -20.69
C SER A 20 5.41 4.99 -20.86
N GLY A 21 4.69 4.83 -21.96
CA GLY A 21 3.58 5.72 -22.29
C GLY A 21 2.57 5.10 -23.24
N ALA A 22 1.59 5.91 -23.61
CA ALA A 22 0.55 5.55 -24.56
C ALA A 22 0.40 6.63 -25.64
N LEU A 23 0.09 6.21 -26.86
CA LEU A 23 -0.28 7.08 -27.98
C LEU A 23 -1.80 7.03 -28.19
N LYS A 24 -2.36 8.14 -28.66
CA LYS A 24 -3.76 8.26 -29.04
C LYS A 24 -4.05 7.47 -30.32
N ASN A 25 -5.32 7.19 -30.57
CA ASN A 25 -5.75 6.55 -31.82
C ASN A 25 -6.16 7.59 -32.86
N ASP A 26 -5.29 8.56 -33.10
CA ASP A 26 -5.48 9.65 -34.04
C ASP A 26 -4.17 9.93 -34.79
N PRO A 27 -4.19 10.69 -35.90
CA PRO A 27 -2.99 10.97 -36.68
C PRO A 27 -2.17 12.17 -36.15
N GLU A 28 -2.54 12.75 -35.01
CA GLU A 28 -1.87 13.93 -34.48
C GLU A 28 -0.52 13.56 -33.87
N LYS A 29 0.50 14.40 -34.12
CA LYS A 29 1.85 14.16 -33.56
C LYS A 29 1.86 14.42 -32.05
N GLU A 30 2.51 13.55 -31.31
CA GLU A 30 2.63 13.66 -29.85
C GLU A 30 4.08 13.93 -29.41
N THR A 31 4.26 14.61 -28.29
CA THR A 31 5.59 14.96 -27.74
C THR A 31 5.63 14.64 -26.26
N PHE A 32 6.71 13.97 -25.84
CA PHE A 32 6.90 13.49 -24.48
C PHE A 32 8.23 13.98 -23.92
N SER A 33 8.24 14.37 -22.65
CA SER A 33 9.49 14.57 -21.92
C SER A 33 10.04 13.21 -21.50
N ILE A 34 11.26 12.92 -21.91
CA ILE A 34 11.94 11.68 -21.51
C ILE A 34 12.80 11.90 -20.27
N ARG A 35 12.92 10.86 -19.44
CA ARG A 35 13.89 10.85 -18.35
C ARG A 35 15.30 10.99 -18.95
N HIS A 36 16.00 12.04 -18.53
CA HIS A 36 17.32 12.38 -19.08
C HIS A 36 18.41 12.51 -18.01
N ARG A 37 18.09 12.24 -16.72
CA ARG A 37 19.06 12.22 -15.60
C ARG A 37 18.86 11.02 -14.66
N SER A 38 19.95 10.59 -14.04
CA SER A 38 19.97 9.64 -12.93
C SER A 38 19.54 10.30 -11.61
N SER A 39 19.33 9.50 -10.55
CA SER A 39 19.08 10.02 -9.19
C SER A 39 20.27 10.80 -8.62
N ALA A 40 21.49 10.54 -9.12
CA ALA A 40 22.69 11.29 -8.78
C ALA A 40 22.89 12.56 -9.64
N GLY A 41 21.89 12.93 -10.47
CA GLY A 41 21.94 14.13 -11.31
C GLY A 41 22.74 13.99 -12.60
N ILE A 42 23.27 12.79 -12.89
CA ILE A 42 24.10 12.51 -14.08
C ILE A 42 23.19 12.37 -15.30
N PHE A 43 23.51 13.08 -16.39
CA PHE A 43 22.75 13.04 -17.63
C PHE A 43 22.91 11.70 -18.37
N PHE A 44 21.89 11.30 -19.14
CA PHE A 44 21.96 10.12 -20.00
C PHE A 44 22.41 10.49 -21.42
N PRO A 45 23.67 10.26 -21.80
CA PRO A 45 24.10 10.38 -23.19
C PRO A 45 23.33 9.37 -24.03
N THR A 46 22.74 9.86 -25.13
CA THR A 46 21.83 9.07 -25.97
C THR A 46 22.36 9.05 -27.39
N ARG A 47 22.79 7.87 -27.84
CA ARG A 47 23.18 7.60 -29.24
C ARG A 47 22.12 6.76 -29.95
N TYR A 48 21.56 5.80 -29.23
CA TYR A 48 20.51 4.91 -29.71
C TYR A 48 19.21 5.17 -28.96
N VAL A 49 18.13 5.13 -29.73
CA VAL A 49 16.76 5.20 -29.20
C VAL A 49 16.01 4.00 -29.73
N LYS A 50 15.50 3.17 -28.82
CA LYS A 50 14.65 2.02 -29.15
C LYS A 50 13.23 2.33 -28.73
N ILE A 51 12.34 2.40 -29.70
CA ILE A 51 10.90 2.54 -29.48
C ILE A 51 10.29 1.14 -29.60
N VAL A 52 9.71 0.66 -28.51
CA VAL A 52 9.07 -0.66 -28.44
C VAL A 52 7.56 -0.44 -28.41
N PRO A 53 6.85 -0.72 -29.52
CA PRO A 53 5.40 -0.84 -29.49
C PRO A 53 5.02 -2.02 -28.59
N ILE A 54 4.18 -1.80 -27.59
CA ILE A 54 3.69 -2.86 -26.69
C ILE A 54 2.34 -3.39 -27.18
N SER A 55 1.44 -2.50 -27.58
CA SER A 55 0.12 -2.88 -28.07
C SER A 55 -0.35 -1.98 -29.21
N ALA A 56 -1.29 -2.47 -30.03
CA ALA A 56 -2.02 -1.69 -31.01
C ALA A 56 -3.41 -1.31 -30.45
N HIS A 57 -4.06 -0.33 -31.07
CA HIS A 57 -5.42 0.07 -30.67
C HIS A 57 -6.47 -0.97 -31.06
N ASP A 58 -6.21 -1.74 -32.13
CA ASP A 58 -6.98 -2.90 -32.52
C ASP A 58 -6.06 -4.14 -32.55
N PRO A 59 -6.49 -5.29 -32.04
CA PRO A 59 -5.72 -6.54 -32.11
C PRO A 59 -5.36 -6.99 -33.53
N HIS A 60 -6.09 -6.54 -34.56
CA HIS A 60 -5.87 -6.92 -35.95
C HIS A 60 -4.92 -5.97 -36.70
N TYR A 61 -4.45 -4.88 -36.08
CA TYR A 61 -3.57 -3.92 -36.72
C TYR A 61 -2.11 -4.09 -36.32
N HIS A 62 -1.22 -4.06 -37.32
CA HIS A 62 0.21 -3.91 -37.09
C HIS A 62 0.56 -2.46 -36.77
N THR A 63 1.60 -2.26 -35.96
CA THR A 63 2.08 -0.93 -35.63
C THR A 63 3.03 -0.41 -36.71
N SER A 64 2.75 0.78 -37.23
CA SER A 64 3.66 1.56 -38.05
C SER A 64 4.00 2.90 -37.35
N ILE A 65 5.24 3.36 -37.54
CA ILE A 65 5.71 4.67 -37.06
C ILE A 65 6.09 5.48 -38.29
N TRP A 66 5.46 6.64 -38.47
CA TRP A 66 5.66 7.45 -39.66
C TRP A 66 6.78 8.49 -39.51
N TYR A 67 6.89 9.08 -38.31
CA TYR A 67 7.87 10.11 -38.03
C TYR A 67 8.26 10.11 -36.55
N VAL A 68 9.54 10.36 -36.28
CA VAL A 68 10.09 10.54 -34.93
C VAL A 68 11.00 11.77 -34.96
N ALA A 69 10.80 12.66 -33.99
CA ALA A 69 11.71 13.77 -33.72
C ALA A 69 12.19 13.71 -32.27
N LEU A 70 13.46 14.04 -32.07
CA LEU A 70 14.09 14.12 -30.76
C LEU A 70 14.58 15.56 -30.56
N SER A 71 14.35 16.10 -29.38
CA SER A 71 14.86 17.42 -28.97
C SER A 71 15.80 17.22 -27.79
N GLY A 72 17.00 17.79 -27.88
CA GLY A 72 18.02 17.64 -26.86
C GLY A 72 19.19 18.58 -27.10
N VAL A 73 20.17 18.54 -26.19
CA VAL A 73 21.43 19.27 -26.36
C VAL A 73 22.32 18.44 -27.28
N SER A 74 22.78 19.04 -28.38
CA SER A 74 23.66 18.39 -29.36
C SER A 74 25.03 19.06 -29.47
N ASP A 75 25.35 19.97 -28.54
CA ASP A 75 26.64 20.65 -28.51
C ASP A 75 27.76 19.63 -28.26
N GLU A 76 28.72 19.56 -29.19
CA GLU A 76 29.73 18.50 -29.22
C GLU A 76 30.67 18.55 -28.01
N ALA A 77 31.06 19.75 -27.57
CA ALA A 77 31.93 19.94 -26.42
C ALA A 77 31.22 19.55 -25.11
N TYR A 78 29.96 19.97 -24.95
CA TYR A 78 29.14 19.62 -23.79
C TYR A 78 28.79 18.13 -23.77
N MET A 79 28.42 17.54 -24.92
CA MET A 79 28.09 16.11 -25.01
C MET A 79 29.30 15.24 -24.73
N LYS A 80 30.50 15.64 -25.13
CA LYS A 80 31.73 14.93 -24.78
C LYS A 80 31.93 14.86 -23.26
N ILE A 81 31.80 15.99 -22.57
CA ILE A 81 31.89 16.05 -21.09
C ILE A 81 30.83 15.15 -20.44
N VAL A 82 29.59 15.18 -20.94
CA VAL A 82 28.49 14.35 -20.43
C VAL A 82 28.74 12.86 -20.66
N CYS A 83 29.20 12.47 -21.84
CA CYS A 83 29.54 11.08 -22.16
C CYS A 83 30.66 10.55 -21.26
N GLU A 84 31.76 11.30 -21.13
CA GLU A 84 32.90 10.95 -20.27
C GLU A 84 32.44 10.80 -18.81
N THR A 85 31.73 11.80 -18.28
CA THR A 85 31.21 11.77 -16.89
C THR A 85 30.26 10.59 -16.65
N HIS A 86 29.39 10.29 -17.61
CA HIS A 86 28.43 9.19 -17.50
C HIS A 86 29.11 7.82 -17.61
N GLU A 87 30.07 7.65 -18.52
CA GLU A 87 30.85 6.42 -18.67
C GLU A 87 31.72 6.15 -17.45
N GLU A 88 32.41 7.16 -16.93
CA GLU A 88 33.19 7.07 -15.71
C GLU A 88 32.32 6.66 -14.52
N ALA A 89 31.19 7.35 -14.32
CA ALA A 89 30.28 7.04 -13.22
C ALA A 89 29.62 5.66 -13.36
N ARG A 90 29.25 5.27 -14.59
CA ARG A 90 28.67 3.94 -14.86
C ARG A 90 29.71 2.84 -14.64
N SER A 91 30.92 3.01 -15.16
CA SER A 91 32.01 2.06 -14.99
C SER A 91 32.32 1.89 -13.50
N GLN A 92 32.50 2.98 -12.75
CA GLN A 92 32.74 2.93 -11.31
C GLN A 92 31.59 2.25 -10.55
N TYR A 93 30.33 2.60 -10.83
CA TYR A 93 29.17 1.98 -10.15
C TYR A 93 29.04 0.49 -10.48
N HIS A 94 29.20 0.13 -11.76
CA HIS A 94 29.09 -1.25 -12.21
C HIS A 94 30.22 -2.11 -11.63
N GLU A 95 31.47 -1.65 -11.73
CA GLU A 95 32.63 -2.32 -11.13
C GLU A 95 32.46 -2.45 -9.61
N ALA A 96 32.02 -1.39 -8.92
CA ALA A 96 31.76 -1.44 -7.49
C ALA A 96 30.67 -2.47 -7.14
N SER A 97 29.59 -2.52 -7.93
CA SER A 97 28.53 -3.51 -7.75
C SER A 97 29.05 -4.94 -7.98
N VAL A 98 29.76 -5.19 -9.07
CA VAL A 98 30.35 -6.51 -9.39
C VAL A 98 31.28 -6.96 -8.28
N LEU A 99 32.22 -6.10 -7.87
CA LEU A 99 33.16 -6.41 -6.80
C LEU A 99 32.46 -6.67 -5.47
N ARG A 100 31.39 -5.95 -5.13
CA ARG A 100 30.59 -6.24 -3.93
C ARG A 100 29.94 -7.63 -3.97
N HIS A 101 29.42 -8.07 -5.12
CA HIS A 101 28.85 -9.41 -5.26
C HIS A 101 29.93 -10.50 -5.18
N VAL A 102 31.11 -10.26 -5.78
CA VAL A 102 32.27 -11.16 -5.67
C VAL A 102 32.72 -11.29 -4.22
N LEU A 103 32.87 -10.16 -3.51
CA LEU A 103 33.26 -10.12 -2.10
C LEU A 103 32.24 -10.86 -1.21
N LYS A 104 30.94 -10.61 -1.38
CA LYS A 104 29.88 -11.37 -0.67
C LYS A 104 30.02 -12.87 -0.91
N HIS A 105 30.18 -13.28 -2.17
CA HIS A 105 30.29 -14.70 -2.52
C HIS A 105 31.52 -15.37 -1.88
N LEU A 106 32.67 -14.71 -1.92
CA LEU A 106 33.90 -15.19 -1.28
C LEU A 106 33.72 -15.32 0.24
N ARG A 107 33.16 -14.31 0.89
CA ARG A 107 32.88 -14.31 2.33
C ARG A 107 31.93 -15.45 2.73
N LYS A 108 30.82 -15.63 2.02
CA LYS A 108 29.83 -16.69 2.25
C LYS A 108 30.41 -18.10 2.09
N ARG A 109 31.39 -18.26 1.21
CA ARG A 109 32.12 -19.52 0.96
C ARG A 109 33.38 -19.68 1.81
N ARG A 110 33.58 -18.81 2.82
CA ARG A 110 34.74 -18.80 3.72
C ARG A 110 36.10 -18.62 3.01
N PHE A 111 36.14 -17.99 1.84
CA PHE A 111 37.41 -17.58 1.21
C PHE A 111 37.88 -16.25 1.80
N LEU A 112 38.25 -16.24 3.07
CA LEU A 112 38.52 -15.02 3.84
C LEU A 112 39.84 -14.34 3.43
N THR A 113 40.86 -15.10 3.07
CA THR A 113 42.16 -14.58 2.63
C THR A 113 42.03 -13.87 1.28
N PRO A 114 41.48 -14.49 0.21
CA PRO A 114 41.20 -13.77 -1.03
C PRO A 114 40.24 -12.59 -0.84
N PHE A 115 39.24 -12.73 0.03
CA PHE A 115 38.32 -11.65 0.37
C PHE A 115 39.06 -10.42 0.94
N ALA A 116 39.92 -10.61 1.94
CA ALA A 116 40.69 -9.54 2.56
C ALA A 116 41.70 -8.91 1.58
N ASP A 117 42.35 -9.72 0.75
CA ASP A 117 43.28 -9.27 -0.27
C ASP A 117 42.61 -8.39 -1.32
N ILE A 118 41.40 -8.76 -1.77
CA ILE A 118 40.64 -7.97 -2.74
C ILE A 118 40.12 -6.69 -2.07
N LEU A 119 39.52 -6.80 -0.89
CA LEU A 119 38.92 -5.66 -0.17
C LEU A 119 39.96 -4.56 0.13
N SER A 120 41.17 -4.95 0.56
CA SER A 120 42.25 -4.01 0.86
C SER A 120 42.78 -3.24 -0.36
N ARG A 121 42.53 -3.73 -1.58
CA ARG A 121 43.04 -3.15 -2.84
C ARG A 121 41.97 -2.45 -3.66
N CYS A 122 40.69 -2.83 -3.51
CA CYS A 122 39.62 -2.29 -4.35
C CYS A 122 39.09 -0.94 -3.88
N GLY A 123 39.35 -0.54 -2.63
CA GLY A 123 38.86 0.73 -2.06
C GLY A 123 37.33 0.82 -1.96
N ILE A 124 36.63 -0.31 -2.02
CA ILE A 124 35.18 -0.39 -1.95
C ILE A 124 34.75 -0.74 -0.53
N GLN A 125 33.70 -0.07 -0.08
CA GLN A 125 33.00 -0.44 1.14
C GLN A 125 31.91 -1.47 0.81
N LEU A 126 32.08 -2.71 1.28
CA LEU A 126 31.10 -3.79 1.08
C LEU A 126 29.78 -3.49 1.79
N GLU A 127 29.86 -2.99 3.02
CA GLU A 127 28.74 -2.71 3.93
C GLU A 127 29.17 -1.68 4.98
N HIS A 128 28.26 -1.26 5.87
CA HIS A 128 28.59 -0.33 6.94
C HIS A 128 29.63 -0.93 7.92
N PRO A 129 30.62 -0.16 8.43
CA PRO A 129 31.66 -0.71 9.32
C PRO A 129 31.10 -1.45 10.54
N ARG A 130 30.00 -0.97 11.13
CA ARG A 130 29.32 -1.67 12.24
C ARG A 130 28.75 -3.03 11.86
N VAL A 131 28.31 -3.18 10.61
CA VAL A 131 27.78 -4.44 10.08
C VAL A 131 28.93 -5.42 9.85
N THR A 132 30.10 -4.92 9.41
CA THR A 132 31.33 -5.70 9.35
C THR A 132 31.81 -6.15 10.74
N ASP A 133 31.82 -5.24 11.71
CA ASP A 133 32.14 -5.59 13.11
C ASP A 133 31.18 -6.66 13.65
N LEU A 134 29.89 -6.57 13.31
CA LEU A 134 28.87 -7.56 13.69
C LEU A 134 29.16 -8.93 13.04
N TYR A 135 29.53 -8.96 11.76
CA TYR A 135 29.94 -10.18 11.07
C TYR A 135 31.14 -10.83 11.77
N ASP A 136 32.20 -10.06 12.05
CA ASP A 136 33.41 -10.59 12.67
C ASP A 136 33.13 -11.18 14.07
N ASN A 137 32.29 -10.51 14.86
CA ASN A 137 31.96 -10.97 16.21
C ASN A 137 31.01 -12.17 16.21
N ILE A 138 30.00 -12.21 15.33
CA ILE A 138 29.07 -13.34 15.24
C ILE A 138 29.73 -14.53 14.56
N VAL A 139 30.20 -14.34 13.32
CA VAL A 139 30.59 -15.43 12.42
C VAL A 139 31.96 -15.97 12.77
N LEU A 140 32.96 -15.09 12.90
CA LEU A 140 34.35 -15.50 13.08
C LEU A 140 34.67 -15.80 14.54
N GLN A 141 34.25 -14.95 15.48
CA GLN A 141 34.69 -15.03 16.88
C GLN A 141 33.68 -15.73 17.81
N GLY A 142 32.37 -15.66 17.53
CA GLY A 142 31.34 -16.10 18.48
C GLY A 142 31.27 -15.25 19.75
N ASN A 143 31.61 -13.97 19.65
CA ASN A 143 31.58 -13.01 20.76
C ASN A 143 30.16 -12.47 20.95
N TRP A 144 29.31 -13.24 21.63
CA TRP A 144 27.90 -12.91 21.84
C TRP A 144 27.67 -11.60 22.61
N PRO A 145 28.37 -11.32 23.74
CA PRO A 145 28.13 -10.09 24.49
C PRO A 145 28.39 -8.82 23.66
N HIS A 146 29.50 -8.78 22.93
CA HIS A 146 29.80 -7.62 22.09
C HIS A 146 28.86 -7.51 20.88
N SER A 147 28.39 -8.65 20.36
CA SER A 147 27.39 -8.65 19.29
C SER A 147 26.05 -8.05 19.75
N GLU A 148 25.63 -8.27 21.00
CA GLU A 148 24.45 -7.61 21.58
C GLU A 148 24.64 -6.08 21.69
N GLU A 149 25.82 -5.61 22.09
CA GLU A 149 26.17 -4.18 22.12
C GLU A 149 26.14 -3.56 20.71
N LEU A 150 26.65 -4.27 19.71
CA LEU A 150 26.64 -3.83 18.32
C LEU A 150 25.21 -3.68 17.78
N LEU A 151 24.28 -4.60 18.13
CA LEU A 151 22.87 -4.44 17.76
C LEU A 151 22.25 -3.17 18.36
N GLN A 152 22.59 -2.83 19.60
CA GLN A 152 22.14 -1.57 20.21
C GLN A 152 22.73 -0.35 19.50
N LEU A 153 24.00 -0.41 19.10
CA LEU A 153 24.66 0.65 18.35
C LEU A 153 24.00 0.86 16.98
N LEU A 154 23.71 -0.22 16.24
CA LEU A 154 23.01 -0.15 14.96
C LEU A 154 21.66 0.58 15.07
N VAL A 155 20.91 0.32 16.14
CA VAL A 155 19.65 1.03 16.42
C VAL A 155 19.91 2.51 16.73
N SER A 156 20.87 2.81 17.60
CA SER A 156 21.18 4.18 18.00
C SER A 156 21.72 5.05 16.86
N GLU A 157 22.38 4.43 15.87
CA GLU A 157 22.91 5.06 14.66
C GLU A 157 21.86 5.13 13.53
N GLY A 158 20.62 4.65 13.74
CA GLY A 158 19.51 4.72 12.77
C GLY A 158 19.58 3.69 11.63
N LEU A 159 20.39 2.63 11.78
CA LEU A 159 20.56 1.60 10.75
C LEU A 159 19.36 0.67 10.61
N PHE A 160 18.32 0.77 11.46
CA PHE A 160 17.08 -0.01 11.38
C PHE A 160 15.85 0.83 10.96
N ASP A 161 16.01 2.13 10.75
CA ASP A 161 14.90 3.06 10.48
C ASP A 161 14.14 2.73 9.20
N GLU A 162 14.84 2.27 8.15
CA GLU A 162 14.21 1.87 6.89
C GLU A 162 13.35 0.62 7.10
N HIS A 163 13.83 -0.35 7.87
CA HIS A 163 13.08 -1.54 8.22
C HIS A 163 11.84 -1.21 9.06
N GLN A 164 11.98 -0.32 10.05
CA GLN A 164 10.86 0.15 10.86
C GLN A 164 9.80 0.83 9.99
N ARG A 165 10.20 1.73 9.10
CA ARG A 165 9.30 2.41 8.15
C ARG A 165 8.69 1.44 7.14
N ALA A 166 9.40 0.37 6.80
CA ALA A 166 8.90 -0.63 5.87
C ALA A 166 7.97 -1.67 6.49
N SER A 167 8.06 -1.86 7.81
CA SER A 167 7.25 -2.83 8.55
C SER A 167 5.77 -2.46 8.47
N PRO A 168 4.87 -3.44 8.21
CA PRO A 168 3.44 -3.16 8.15
C PRO A 168 2.95 -2.61 9.51
N PRO A 169 2.20 -1.50 9.52
CA PRO A 169 1.65 -0.99 10.77
C PRO A 169 0.47 -1.84 11.24
N ARG A 170 0.23 -1.85 12.55
CA ARG A 170 -0.98 -2.37 13.17
C ARG A 170 -2.04 -1.27 13.23
N ALA A 171 -3.26 -1.61 12.86
CA ALA A 171 -4.41 -0.73 13.00
C ALA A 171 -4.97 -0.80 14.43
N GLU A 172 -4.95 0.32 15.15
CA GLU A 172 -5.59 0.48 16.45
C GLU A 172 -6.82 1.38 16.31
N TRP A 173 -8.00 0.79 16.43
CA TRP A 173 -9.26 1.51 16.37
C TRP A 173 -9.77 1.86 17.76
N THR A 174 -10.31 3.06 17.90
CA THR A 174 -11.01 3.47 19.13
C THR A 174 -12.32 4.14 18.75
N ARG A 175 -13.42 3.65 19.32
CA ARG A 175 -14.72 4.29 19.16
C ARG A 175 -14.77 5.58 19.99
N LEU A 176 -15.26 6.64 19.36
CA LEU A 176 -15.50 7.93 19.99
C LEU A 176 -16.98 8.04 20.34
N HIS A 177 -17.25 8.62 21.51
CA HIS A 177 -18.58 8.73 22.10
C HIS A 177 -18.93 10.15 22.50
N GLY A 178 -18.14 11.14 22.09
CA GLY A 178 -18.45 12.54 22.33
C GLY A 178 -19.88 12.86 21.92
N LEU A 179 -20.61 13.53 22.80
CA LEU A 179 -21.96 14.02 22.57
C LEU A 179 -21.92 15.54 22.66
N ASP A 180 -22.92 16.21 22.11
CA ASP A 180 -23.08 17.65 22.29
C ASP A 180 -23.66 18.01 23.67
N ALA A 181 -23.91 19.31 23.87
CA ALA A 181 -24.40 19.84 25.14
C ALA A 181 -25.78 19.31 25.54
N ASP A 182 -26.60 18.92 24.55
CA ASP A 182 -27.94 18.38 24.74
C ASP A 182 -27.95 16.84 24.77
N GLY A 183 -26.78 16.21 24.57
CA GLY A 183 -26.60 14.76 24.53
C GLY A 183 -26.78 14.14 23.14
N ASP A 184 -26.83 14.97 22.11
CA ASP A 184 -27.03 14.56 20.73
C ASP A 184 -25.70 14.38 19.98
N ALA A 185 -25.76 13.66 18.87
CA ALA A 185 -24.66 13.46 17.93
C ALA A 185 -25.23 13.33 16.51
N PRO A 186 -24.41 13.44 15.46
CA PRO A 186 -24.88 13.22 14.09
C PRO A 186 -25.58 11.87 13.94
N CYS A 187 -26.81 11.88 13.44
CA CYS A 187 -27.58 10.65 13.24
C CYS A 187 -26.98 9.73 12.16
N ARG A 188 -27.53 8.51 12.05
CA ARG A 188 -27.11 7.52 11.06
C ARG A 188 -27.20 8.08 9.64
N ARG A 189 -26.12 8.00 8.87
CA ARG A 189 -26.08 8.62 7.53
C ARG A 189 -25.00 8.03 6.62
N GLY A 190 -25.30 8.02 5.33
CA GLY A 190 -24.33 7.76 4.24
C GLY A 190 -24.23 8.94 3.29
N GLY A 191 -23.15 9.03 2.52
CA GLY A 191 -22.99 10.06 1.47
C GLY A 191 -22.87 11.50 2.01
N HIS A 192 -22.63 11.67 3.31
CA HIS A 192 -22.27 12.95 3.91
C HIS A 192 -20.84 13.35 3.53
N ALA A 193 -20.46 14.59 3.82
CA ALA A 193 -19.10 15.07 3.64
C ALA A 193 -18.48 15.46 5.00
N MET A 194 -17.17 15.30 5.10
CA MET A 194 -16.38 15.77 6.23
C MET A 194 -15.12 16.48 5.75
N CYS A 195 -14.64 17.45 6.53
CA CYS A 195 -13.32 18.05 6.38
C CYS A 195 -12.76 18.44 7.76
N MET A 196 -11.46 18.69 7.84
CA MET A 196 -10.78 18.95 9.11
C MET A 196 -9.98 20.25 9.07
N ASP A 197 -10.12 21.03 10.14
CA ASP A 197 -9.20 22.08 10.53
C ASP A 197 -8.13 21.46 11.44
N GLU A 198 -7.05 20.96 10.84
CA GLU A 198 -5.96 20.29 11.54
C GLU A 198 -5.27 21.20 12.58
N GLU A 199 -5.23 22.50 12.32
CA GLU A 199 -4.58 23.49 13.19
C GLU A 199 -5.30 23.56 14.55
N ASN A 200 -6.62 23.72 14.50
CA ASN A 200 -7.47 23.83 15.69
C ASN A 200 -7.98 22.48 16.22
N GLY A 201 -7.86 21.40 15.45
CA GLY A 201 -8.37 20.08 15.82
C GLY A 201 -9.90 20.01 15.77
N LEU A 202 -10.51 20.61 14.74
CA LEU A 202 -11.95 20.61 14.55
C LEU A 202 -12.32 19.82 13.30
N ILE A 203 -13.33 18.96 13.41
CA ILE A 203 -13.83 18.15 12.29
C ILE A 203 -15.25 18.59 11.98
N TYR A 204 -15.49 19.01 10.74
CA TYR A 204 -16.81 19.46 10.29
C TYR A 204 -17.50 18.36 9.50
N LEU A 205 -18.80 18.19 9.72
CA LEU A 205 -19.64 17.22 9.04
C LEU A 205 -20.90 17.90 8.52
N PHE A 206 -21.24 17.66 7.25
CA PHE A 206 -22.43 18.25 6.62
C PHE A 206 -23.24 17.23 5.82
N GLY A 207 -24.56 17.31 5.97
CA GLY A 207 -25.57 16.65 5.15
C GLY A 207 -25.48 15.13 5.14
N GLY A 208 -25.77 14.55 3.98
CA GLY A 208 -25.88 13.10 3.77
C GLY A 208 -27.34 12.63 3.64
N TRP A 209 -27.53 11.32 3.65
CA TRP A 209 -28.84 10.67 3.56
C TRP A 209 -29.05 9.74 4.77
N ASP A 210 -30.18 9.84 5.47
CA ASP A 210 -30.44 9.17 6.77
C ASP A 210 -31.17 7.82 6.71
N GLY A 211 -31.98 7.62 5.69
CA GLY A 211 -32.92 6.51 5.58
C GLY A 211 -33.97 6.84 4.54
N GLN A 212 -34.36 8.11 4.60
CA GLN A 212 -35.63 8.63 4.16
C GLN A 212 -35.44 9.93 3.38
N ARG A 213 -34.50 10.79 3.80
CA ARG A 213 -34.33 12.12 3.22
C ARG A 213 -32.87 12.56 3.22
N ASN A 214 -32.57 13.48 2.31
CA ASN A 214 -31.34 14.25 2.37
C ASN A 214 -31.34 15.18 3.59
N LEU A 215 -30.16 15.40 4.15
CA LEU A 215 -29.94 16.23 5.34
C LEU A 215 -29.20 17.52 4.98
N ASP A 216 -29.44 18.56 5.76
CA ASP A 216 -28.71 19.84 5.77
C ASP A 216 -28.32 20.27 7.19
N ASP A 217 -28.23 19.34 8.12
CA ASP A 217 -27.65 19.61 9.43
C ASP A 217 -26.13 19.72 9.33
N PHE A 218 -25.57 20.64 10.11
CA PHE A 218 -24.15 20.97 10.08
C PHE A 218 -23.54 20.89 11.48
N TRP A 219 -22.52 20.06 11.61
CA TRP A 219 -21.91 19.69 12.89
C TRP A 219 -20.42 19.99 12.89
N VAL A 220 -19.89 20.25 14.09
CA VAL A 220 -18.44 20.27 14.34
C VAL A 220 -18.10 19.39 15.53
N TYR A 221 -17.04 18.61 15.43
CA TYR A 221 -16.47 17.86 16.53
C TYR A 221 -15.16 18.49 16.98
N ASP A 222 -15.03 18.71 18.28
CA ASP A 222 -13.80 19.18 18.91
C ASP A 222 -12.99 17.97 19.38
N VAL A 223 -11.86 17.71 18.70
CA VAL A 223 -11.00 16.55 18.97
C VAL A 223 -10.40 16.58 20.37
N ARG A 224 -10.13 17.77 20.92
CA ARG A 224 -9.51 17.90 22.24
C ARG A 224 -10.53 17.71 23.35
N ALA A 225 -11.75 18.21 23.14
CA ALA A 225 -12.83 18.09 24.10
C ALA A 225 -13.58 16.75 24.01
N ASP A 226 -13.43 15.99 22.92
CA ASP A 226 -14.22 14.79 22.60
C ASP A 226 -15.73 15.08 22.66
N VAL A 227 -16.16 16.12 21.93
CA VAL A 227 -17.54 16.64 21.98
C VAL A 227 -17.98 17.09 20.58
N TRP A 228 -19.17 16.64 20.16
CA TRP A 228 -19.88 17.21 19.01
C TRP A 228 -20.54 18.54 19.38
N ARG A 229 -20.77 19.41 18.41
CA ARG A 229 -21.60 20.60 18.54
C ARG A 229 -22.39 20.78 17.26
N LEU A 230 -23.70 20.92 17.39
CA LEU A 230 -24.56 21.32 16.28
C LEU A 230 -24.31 22.79 15.96
N LEU A 231 -23.90 23.09 14.74
CA LEU A 231 -23.73 24.46 14.25
C LEU A 231 -25.02 25.00 13.64
N SER A 232 -25.74 24.16 12.89
CA SER A 232 -27.02 24.52 12.29
C SER A 232 -27.87 23.27 12.12
N LEU A 233 -29.13 23.33 12.56
CA LEU A 233 -30.10 22.22 12.41
C LEU A 233 -30.52 22.03 10.94
N ALA A 234 -30.50 23.10 10.15
CA ALA A 234 -30.91 23.09 8.75
C ALA A 234 -30.29 24.30 8.03
N THR A 235 -29.13 24.12 7.38
CA THR A 235 -28.42 25.22 6.71
C THR A 235 -29.21 25.82 5.55
N GLY A 236 -30.19 25.13 4.98
CA GLY A 236 -31.08 25.71 3.98
C GLY A 236 -31.94 26.87 4.51
N ARG A 237 -32.01 27.05 5.83
CA ARG A 237 -32.65 28.21 6.49
C ARG A 237 -31.67 29.34 6.79
N ASP A 238 -30.37 29.07 6.71
CA ASP A 238 -29.33 30.08 6.89
C ASP A 238 -29.23 30.94 5.63
N LEU A 239 -28.84 32.20 5.79
CA LEU A 239 -28.65 33.08 4.64
C LEU A 239 -27.54 32.52 3.74
N ASN A 240 -27.88 32.25 2.48
CA ASN A 240 -27.01 31.62 1.48
C ASN A 240 -26.47 30.23 1.88
N GLY A 241 -27.10 29.56 2.85
CA GLY A 241 -26.69 28.23 3.25
C GLY A 241 -27.14 27.15 2.26
N PRO A 242 -26.38 26.05 2.12
CA PRO A 242 -26.77 24.94 1.25
C PRO A 242 -28.03 24.24 1.75
N GLY A 243 -28.95 23.92 0.85
CA GLY A 243 -30.08 23.02 1.15
C GLY A 243 -29.67 21.54 1.31
N PRO A 244 -30.64 20.66 1.67
CA PRO A 244 -30.42 19.23 1.88
C PRO A 244 -29.72 18.53 0.72
N ARG A 245 -28.68 17.74 1.00
CA ARG A 245 -27.89 17.06 -0.03
C ARG A 245 -27.08 15.88 0.46
N SER A 246 -26.83 14.93 -0.44
CA SER A 246 -25.90 13.80 -0.29
C SER A 246 -24.96 13.68 -1.49
N CYS A 247 -23.91 12.87 -1.35
CA CYS A 247 -22.85 12.63 -2.36
C CYS A 247 -22.15 13.91 -2.85
N HIS A 248 -22.14 14.95 -2.02
CA HIS A 248 -21.42 16.20 -2.23
C HIS A 248 -20.02 16.13 -1.60
N LYS A 249 -19.18 17.15 -1.82
CA LYS A 249 -17.84 17.22 -1.21
C LYS A 249 -17.60 18.51 -0.44
N MET A 250 -16.83 18.37 0.64
CA MET A 250 -16.29 19.43 1.46
C MET A 250 -14.77 19.44 1.36
N ALA A 251 -14.17 20.62 1.28
CA ALA A 251 -12.73 20.79 1.41
C ALA A 251 -12.41 22.01 2.28
N PHE A 252 -11.47 21.85 3.20
CA PHE A 252 -11.02 22.91 4.10
C PHE A 252 -9.81 23.62 3.52
N ASP A 253 -9.84 24.95 3.47
CA ASP A 253 -8.70 25.79 3.13
C ASP A 253 -8.03 26.29 4.40
N ARG A 254 -6.88 25.71 4.74
CA ARG A 254 -6.11 26.10 5.94
C ARG A 254 -5.66 27.56 5.94
N LYS A 255 -5.48 28.19 4.77
CA LYS A 255 -4.98 29.56 4.67
C LYS A 255 -6.03 30.58 5.02
N THR A 256 -7.27 30.37 4.55
CA THR A 256 -8.40 31.29 4.81
C THR A 256 -9.24 30.85 6.00
N GLY A 257 -9.14 29.60 6.42
CA GLY A 257 -10.07 29.00 7.39
C GLY A 257 -11.49 28.91 6.83
N SER A 258 -11.62 28.62 5.54
CA SER A 258 -12.92 28.47 4.87
C SER A 258 -13.17 27.01 4.49
N ILE A 259 -14.44 26.60 4.51
CA ILE A 259 -14.89 25.32 3.98
C ILE A 259 -15.60 25.58 2.67
N TYR A 260 -15.27 24.82 1.63
CA TYR A 260 -15.96 24.87 0.35
C TYR A 260 -16.84 23.64 0.17
N VAL A 261 -18.05 23.83 -0.37
CA VAL A 261 -19.02 22.74 -0.62
C VAL A 261 -19.49 22.77 -2.07
N LEU A 262 -19.40 21.63 -2.76
CA LEU A 262 -19.81 21.47 -4.15
C LEU A 262 -20.55 20.15 -4.38
N GLY A 263 -21.50 20.17 -5.33
CA GLY A 263 -22.20 19.01 -5.86
C GLY A 263 -23.34 18.51 -4.98
N ARG A 264 -24.09 17.55 -5.53
CA ARG A 264 -25.14 16.76 -4.85
C ARG A 264 -25.66 15.68 -5.79
N LEU A 265 -26.14 14.57 -5.23
CA LEU A 265 -27.00 13.62 -5.95
C LEU A 265 -28.43 14.19 -6.02
N LEU A 266 -29.09 14.05 -7.16
CA LEU A 266 -30.48 14.47 -7.35
C LEU A 266 -31.44 13.40 -6.84
N ASP A 267 -32.52 13.84 -6.20
CA ASP A 267 -33.65 12.97 -5.87
C ASP A 267 -34.56 12.82 -7.09
N SER A 268 -35.33 11.73 -7.16
CA SER A 268 -36.30 11.51 -8.24
C SER A 268 -37.34 12.64 -8.36
N ASP A 269 -37.66 13.29 -7.23
CA ASP A 269 -38.63 14.38 -7.15
C ASP A 269 -38.08 15.73 -7.66
N ASP A 270 -36.75 15.87 -7.77
CA ASP A 270 -36.10 17.09 -8.31
C ASP A 270 -36.24 17.20 -9.84
N VAL A 271 -36.55 16.11 -10.52
CA VAL A 271 -36.64 16.05 -12.00
C VAL A 271 -37.96 16.65 -12.50
N ASP A 272 -38.99 16.73 -11.65
CA ASP A 272 -40.36 17.10 -12.02
C ASP A 272 -40.82 18.51 -11.58
N GLN A 273 -39.95 19.35 -10.98
CA GLN A 273 -40.32 20.72 -10.61
C GLN A 273 -39.80 21.79 -11.58
N PRO A 274 -40.67 22.44 -12.39
CA PRO A 274 -40.33 23.71 -13.01
C PRO A 274 -40.36 24.84 -11.96
N ALA A 275 -39.41 25.76 -12.06
CA ALA A 275 -39.20 26.83 -11.10
C ALA A 275 -40.42 27.79 -10.94
N MET A 276 -40.73 28.06 -9.66
CA MET A 276 -41.52 29.17 -9.06
C MET A 276 -43.06 29.15 -9.18
N ASN A 277 -43.76 29.19 -8.02
CA ASN A 277 -44.22 30.47 -7.42
C ASN A 277 -44.80 30.32 -5.99
N SER A 278 -44.79 31.43 -5.27
CA SER A 278 -45.26 31.66 -3.89
C SER A 278 -46.71 31.23 -3.57
N GLY A 279 -46.91 30.68 -2.37
CA GLY A 279 -48.10 30.89 -1.53
C GLY A 279 -49.21 29.81 -1.59
N SER A 280 -49.31 28.99 -0.54
CA SER A 280 -50.54 28.65 0.21
C SER A 280 -50.38 27.34 0.97
N VAL A 281 -50.85 27.34 2.21
CA VAL A 281 -50.99 26.21 3.14
C VAL A 281 -51.98 25.17 2.59
N ASN A 282 -51.69 23.87 2.75
CA ASN A 282 -52.67 22.83 3.11
C ASN A 282 -52.01 21.53 3.62
N SER A 283 -52.70 20.89 4.57
CA SER A 283 -52.28 19.81 5.47
C SER A 283 -52.46 18.38 4.85
N PRO A 284 -52.19 17.27 5.59
CA PRO A 284 -51.50 16.09 5.06
C PRO A 284 -52.42 15.03 4.45
N SER A 285 -51.90 14.25 3.52
CA SER A 285 -52.46 12.95 3.15
C SER A 285 -51.39 11.88 3.18
N ASP A 286 -51.68 10.81 3.92
CA ASP A 286 -51.00 9.52 3.92
C ASP A 286 -50.77 8.99 2.50
N SER A 287 -49.53 8.64 2.19
CA SER A 287 -49.24 7.60 1.20
C SER A 287 -47.98 6.84 1.62
N SER A 288 -48.23 5.63 2.13
CA SER A 288 -47.27 4.54 2.24
C SER A 288 -46.73 4.19 0.85
N GLY A 289 -45.53 4.67 0.52
CA GLY A 289 -44.81 4.31 -0.68
C GLY A 289 -43.32 4.22 -0.35
N VAL A 290 -42.79 3.00 -0.32
CA VAL A 290 -41.37 2.72 -0.13
C VAL A 290 -40.61 3.16 -1.40
N PRO A 291 -39.62 4.07 -1.34
CA PRO A 291 -38.80 4.37 -2.50
C PRO A 291 -37.77 3.25 -2.73
N ASP A 292 -37.85 2.64 -3.90
CA ASP A 292 -37.02 1.52 -4.36
C ASP A 292 -35.67 2.06 -4.89
N ILE A 293 -34.53 1.63 -4.33
CA ILE A 293 -33.15 1.99 -4.75
C ILE A 293 -32.79 1.36 -6.12
N ARG A 294 -33.76 0.84 -6.87
CA ARG A 294 -33.59 0.29 -8.22
C ARG A 294 -33.16 1.30 -9.29
N ALA A 295 -33.17 2.60 -9.00
CA ALA A 295 -32.81 3.63 -9.98
C ALA A 295 -31.30 3.77 -10.25
N ALA A 296 -30.43 3.16 -9.42
CA ALA A 296 -28.97 3.22 -9.64
C ALA A 296 -28.42 2.15 -10.60
N SER A 297 -29.24 1.21 -11.09
CA SER A 297 -28.79 0.07 -11.91
C SER A 297 -29.56 -0.17 -13.20
N ALA A 298 -30.47 0.73 -13.61
CA ALA A 298 -31.18 0.62 -14.89
C ALA A 298 -30.77 1.75 -15.84
N SER A 299 -29.83 1.46 -16.74
CA SER A 299 -29.58 2.32 -17.90
C SER A 299 -30.75 2.20 -18.88
N HIS A 300 -31.59 3.22 -18.97
CA HIS A 300 -32.39 3.42 -20.17
C HIS A 300 -31.48 4.01 -21.24
N ALA A 301 -31.13 3.17 -22.21
CA ALA A 301 -30.54 3.59 -23.46
C ALA A 301 -31.46 4.62 -24.11
N VAL A 302 -31.01 5.88 -24.16
CA VAL A 302 -31.61 6.88 -25.04
C VAL A 302 -30.96 6.71 -26.40
N ASP A 303 -31.71 6.16 -27.36
CA ASP A 303 -31.33 6.13 -28.76
C ASP A 303 -31.08 7.57 -29.25
N ILE A 304 -29.89 7.82 -29.81
CA ILE A 304 -29.56 9.08 -30.48
C ILE A 304 -30.20 9.03 -31.89
N PRO A 305 -31.16 9.91 -32.23
CA PRO A 305 -31.65 9.98 -33.60
C PRO A 305 -30.57 10.59 -34.50
N ARG A 306 -30.39 9.95 -35.64
CA ARG A 306 -29.50 10.36 -36.73
C ARG A 306 -29.83 11.78 -37.19
N ALA A 307 -28.78 12.53 -37.52
CA ALA A 307 -28.79 13.95 -37.88
C ALA A 307 -29.96 14.41 -38.76
N GLY A 308 -30.68 15.45 -38.29
CA GLY A 308 -31.64 16.20 -39.08
C GLY A 308 -32.51 17.17 -38.28
N SER A 309 -32.22 18.47 -38.42
CA SER A 309 -33.07 19.62 -38.08
C SER A 309 -33.14 20.11 -36.62
N VAL A 310 -32.98 21.43 -36.51
CA VAL A 310 -32.81 22.24 -35.30
C VAL A 310 -34.18 22.64 -34.71
N THR A 311 -34.41 22.27 -33.45
CA THR A 311 -35.17 23.07 -32.47
C THR A 311 -34.66 22.73 -31.07
N ARG A 312 -33.98 23.69 -30.42
CA ARG A 312 -33.52 23.58 -29.02
C ARG A 312 -34.72 23.45 -28.08
N LEU A 313 -34.94 22.26 -27.54
CA LEU A 313 -35.60 22.10 -26.24
C LEU A 313 -34.54 22.28 -25.15
N VAL A 314 -34.54 23.46 -24.51
CA VAL A 314 -33.73 23.75 -23.32
C VAL A 314 -34.45 23.14 -22.13
N TRP A 315 -33.97 21.98 -21.66
CA TRP A 315 -34.32 21.48 -20.33
C TRP A 315 -33.62 22.40 -19.31
N PRO A 316 -34.26 22.80 -18.18
CA PRO A 316 -33.55 23.56 -17.15
C PRO A 316 -32.45 22.66 -16.59
N SER A 317 -31.18 23.01 -16.80
CA SER A 317 -30.08 22.35 -16.12
C SER A 317 -30.20 22.65 -14.63
N THR A 318 -30.29 21.61 -13.80
CA THR A 318 -30.30 21.80 -12.35
C THR A 318 -29.01 22.52 -11.92
N PRO A 319 -29.10 23.62 -11.16
CA PRO A 319 -27.94 24.48 -10.87
C PRO A 319 -26.83 23.73 -10.10
N SER A 320 -25.57 23.95 -10.50
CA SER A 320 -24.38 23.45 -9.81
C SER A 320 -23.87 24.49 -8.81
N GLU A 321 -24.52 24.54 -7.66
CA GLU A 321 -24.25 25.54 -6.63
C GLU A 321 -22.90 25.31 -5.93
N PHE A 322 -22.15 26.39 -5.69
CA PHE A 322 -20.87 26.34 -5.00
C PHE A 322 -20.87 27.27 -3.78
N TYR A 323 -20.64 26.70 -2.61
CA TYR A 323 -20.76 27.40 -1.33
C TYR A 323 -19.42 27.53 -0.63
N ARG A 324 -19.34 28.54 0.23
CA ARG A 324 -18.24 28.75 1.17
C ARG A 324 -18.78 29.02 2.57
N TYR A 325 -18.23 28.37 3.58
CA TYR A 325 -18.48 28.66 4.98
C TYR A 325 -17.23 29.20 5.66
N HIS A 326 -17.38 30.25 6.46
CA HIS A 326 -16.27 30.87 7.19
C HIS A 326 -16.17 30.28 8.61
N THR A 327 -15.03 29.66 8.94
CA THR A 327 -14.81 29.12 10.29
C THR A 327 -14.22 30.14 11.25
N ARG A 328 -13.63 31.21 10.72
CA ARG A 328 -12.88 32.22 11.48
C ARG A 328 -12.97 33.59 10.80
N GLY A 329 -12.53 34.64 11.49
CA GLY A 329 -12.59 36.02 11.00
C GLY A 329 -13.93 36.72 11.27
N LEU A 330 -14.16 37.87 10.64
CA LEU A 330 -15.34 38.72 10.88
C LEU A 330 -16.65 38.08 10.41
N ASP A 331 -16.58 37.15 9.47
CA ASP A 331 -17.74 36.43 8.92
C ASP A 331 -17.86 35.01 9.46
N ALA A 332 -17.12 34.65 10.51
CA ALA A 332 -17.20 33.35 11.16
C ALA A 332 -18.66 32.95 11.45
N GLY A 333 -19.03 31.74 11.07
CA GLY A 333 -20.39 31.23 11.23
C GLY A 333 -21.33 31.47 10.06
N LYS A 334 -20.89 32.18 9.00
CA LYS A 334 -21.74 32.53 7.84
C LYS A 334 -21.42 31.71 6.60
N TRP A 335 -22.44 31.54 5.77
CA TRP A 335 -22.35 30.98 4.42
C TRP A 335 -22.34 32.07 3.35
N ASP A 336 -21.52 31.87 2.34
CA ASP A 336 -21.57 32.55 1.06
C ASP A 336 -21.93 31.56 -0.03
N LEU A 337 -22.86 31.94 -0.89
CA LEU A 337 -23.06 31.28 -2.16
C LEU A 337 -22.16 31.97 -3.19
N LEU A 338 -21.11 31.29 -3.62
CA LEU A 338 -20.12 31.83 -4.56
C LEU A 338 -20.65 31.87 -5.99
N THR A 339 -21.38 30.83 -6.39
CA THR A 339 -22.11 30.80 -7.66
C THR A 339 -23.31 29.87 -7.56
N MET A 340 -24.43 30.28 -8.16
CA MET A 340 -25.61 29.42 -8.33
C MET A 340 -25.33 28.27 -9.30
N ASP A 341 -24.47 28.49 -10.30
CA ASP A 341 -24.13 27.46 -11.27
C ASP A 341 -22.68 27.62 -11.73
N THR A 342 -21.83 26.68 -11.32
CA THR A 342 -20.42 26.63 -11.73
C THR A 342 -20.25 26.51 -13.23
N GLN A 343 -21.20 25.90 -13.96
CA GLN A 343 -21.11 25.72 -15.41
C GLN A 343 -21.11 27.07 -16.15
N VAL A 344 -21.85 28.06 -15.64
CA VAL A 344 -21.94 29.41 -16.22
C VAL A 344 -20.61 30.16 -16.11
N CYS A 345 -19.76 29.81 -15.14
CA CYS A 345 -18.47 30.42 -14.91
C CYS A 345 -17.28 29.55 -15.39
N GLY A 346 -17.54 28.56 -16.25
CA GLY A 346 -16.51 27.66 -16.79
C GLY A 346 -16.04 26.56 -15.84
N GLY A 347 -16.73 26.38 -14.71
CA GLY A 347 -16.57 25.25 -13.79
C GLY A 347 -17.38 24.02 -14.23
N PRO A 348 -17.38 22.95 -13.42
CA PRO A 348 -18.10 21.72 -13.76
C PRO A 348 -19.62 21.91 -13.77
N PRO A 349 -20.38 21.09 -14.52
CA PRO A 349 -21.83 20.97 -14.32
C PRO A 349 -22.12 20.31 -12.97
N LEU A 350 -23.41 20.11 -12.65
CA LEU A 350 -23.80 19.39 -11.44
C LEU A 350 -23.18 17.98 -11.45
N ILE A 351 -22.43 17.68 -10.39
CA ILE A 351 -21.70 16.42 -10.20
C ILE A 351 -21.93 15.88 -8.78
N TYR A 352 -21.78 14.57 -8.63
CA TYR A 352 -21.90 13.86 -7.36
C TYR A 352 -20.81 12.77 -7.27
N ASP A 353 -20.52 12.33 -6.05
CA ASP A 353 -19.46 11.35 -5.74
C ASP A 353 -18.11 11.65 -6.43
N HIS A 354 -17.87 12.94 -6.66
CA HIS A 354 -16.62 13.49 -7.14
C HIS A 354 -15.64 13.66 -5.98
N GLN A 355 -14.45 14.16 -6.27
CA GLN A 355 -13.46 14.53 -5.27
C GLN A 355 -13.07 15.99 -5.44
N MET A 356 -12.75 16.63 -4.32
CA MET A 356 -12.34 18.03 -4.26
C MET A 356 -11.20 18.15 -3.26
N VAL A 357 -10.11 18.78 -3.69
CA VAL A 357 -8.93 19.08 -2.87
C VAL A 357 -8.59 20.55 -3.01
N VAL A 358 -8.04 21.15 -1.96
CA VAL A 358 -7.65 22.55 -1.96
C VAL A 358 -6.12 22.64 -1.91
N ASP A 359 -5.55 23.35 -2.87
CA ASP A 359 -4.20 23.87 -2.77
C ASP A 359 -4.27 25.25 -2.13
N SER A 360 -4.03 25.31 -0.82
CA SER A 360 -4.11 26.55 -0.05
C SER A 360 -3.10 27.61 -0.49
N GLU A 361 -2.03 27.24 -1.20
CA GLU A 361 -1.02 28.20 -1.65
C GLU A 361 -1.37 28.81 -3.01
N ALA A 362 -2.18 28.11 -3.83
CA ALA A 362 -2.56 28.53 -5.17
C ALA A 362 -4.05 28.91 -5.25
N GLN A 363 -4.38 30.19 -5.01
CA GLN A 363 -5.73 30.71 -5.22
C GLN A 363 -5.85 31.40 -6.60
N GLY A 364 -6.90 31.09 -7.37
CA GLY A 364 -7.11 31.60 -8.72
C GLY A 364 -8.51 31.37 -9.28
N SER A 365 -8.72 31.69 -10.55
CA SER A 365 -9.98 31.44 -11.28
C SER A 365 -10.11 29.97 -11.72
N TRP A 366 -11.33 29.52 -12.00
CA TRP A 366 -11.58 28.20 -12.59
C TRP A 366 -10.71 27.97 -13.83
N LYS A 367 -9.99 26.85 -13.83
CA LYS A 367 -9.18 26.40 -14.95
C LYS A 367 -9.39 24.90 -15.11
N GLU A 368 -9.83 24.50 -16.30
CA GLU A 368 -9.87 23.10 -16.66
C GLU A 368 -8.43 22.56 -16.74
N LEU A 369 -8.10 21.61 -15.87
CA LEU A 369 -6.84 20.88 -15.93
C LEU A 369 -6.94 19.86 -17.06
N ARG A 370 -6.41 20.22 -18.23
CA ARG A 370 -6.37 19.33 -19.37
C ARG A 370 -5.11 18.47 -19.29
N VAL A 371 -5.27 17.18 -19.56
CA VAL A 371 -4.16 16.36 -20.04
C VAL A 371 -3.91 16.81 -21.48
N PRO A 372 -2.71 17.29 -21.86
CA PRO A 372 -2.46 17.73 -23.22
C PRO A 372 -2.70 16.59 -24.24
N GLY A 373 -3.87 16.62 -24.88
CA GLY A 373 -4.30 15.56 -25.80
C GLY A 373 -5.63 14.86 -25.52
N ALA A 374 -6.34 14.44 -26.57
CA ALA A 374 -7.64 13.77 -26.45
C ALA A 374 -7.57 12.22 -26.33
N ILE A 375 -8.33 11.67 -25.37
CA ILE A 375 -8.71 10.25 -25.09
C ILE A 375 -7.84 9.55 -24.00
N PRO A 376 -8.48 8.88 -23.00
CA PRO A 376 -8.12 9.12 -21.60
C PRO A 376 -7.16 8.09 -21.04
N THR A 377 -6.20 8.55 -20.25
CA THR A 377 -5.45 7.68 -19.33
C THR A 377 -6.18 7.53 -17.98
N VAL A 378 -7.23 8.31 -17.70
CA VAL A 378 -8.17 8.11 -16.58
C VAL A 378 -9.61 8.17 -17.11
N PHE A 379 -10.32 7.04 -17.16
CA PHE A 379 -11.73 7.02 -17.55
C PHE A 379 -12.60 7.86 -16.59
N GLN A 380 -13.71 8.37 -17.13
CA GLN A 380 -14.77 9.01 -16.34
C GLN A 380 -15.18 8.08 -15.21
N ARG A 381 -15.25 8.57 -13.97
CA ARG A 381 -15.50 7.70 -12.82
C ARG A 381 -16.07 8.49 -11.66
N PHE A 382 -16.81 7.81 -10.80
CA PHE A 382 -17.34 8.34 -9.56
C PHE A 382 -17.01 7.39 -8.40
N GLY A 383 -17.07 7.90 -7.17
CA GLY A 383 -16.68 7.16 -5.97
C GLY A 383 -15.20 6.76 -5.92
N HIS A 384 -14.36 7.36 -6.77
CA HIS A 384 -12.91 7.23 -6.74
C HIS A 384 -12.31 8.04 -5.58
N SER A 385 -11.03 7.83 -5.29
CA SER A 385 -10.26 8.69 -4.40
C SER A 385 -9.31 9.58 -5.20
N MET A 386 -9.16 10.84 -4.76
CA MET A 386 -8.22 11.80 -5.32
C MET A 386 -7.55 12.56 -4.16
N LEU A 387 -6.23 12.62 -4.18
CA LEU A 387 -5.41 13.17 -3.10
C LEU A 387 -4.42 14.17 -3.69
N LEU A 388 -4.11 15.25 -2.99
CA LEU A 388 -3.08 16.20 -3.39
C LEU A 388 -1.80 15.94 -2.61
N GLU A 389 -0.69 15.68 -3.31
CA GLU A 389 0.64 15.72 -2.72
C GLU A 389 1.19 17.16 -2.82
N PRO A 390 1.16 17.93 -1.72
CA PRO A 390 1.39 19.38 -1.78
C PRO A 390 2.83 19.73 -2.17
N SER A 391 3.84 18.93 -1.80
CA SER A 391 5.24 19.28 -2.06
C SER A 391 5.60 19.30 -3.55
N SER A 392 4.89 18.49 -4.34
CA SER A 392 5.12 18.34 -5.78
C SER A 392 3.97 18.86 -6.63
N HIS A 393 2.88 19.34 -6.02
CA HIS A 393 1.62 19.67 -6.69
C HIS A 393 1.14 18.54 -7.62
N THR A 394 1.15 17.31 -7.11
CA THR A 394 0.74 16.12 -7.87
C THR A 394 -0.57 15.58 -7.31
N LEU A 395 -1.57 15.39 -8.16
CA LEU A 395 -2.79 14.67 -7.80
C LEU A 395 -2.56 13.17 -7.94
N ILE A 396 -3.00 12.40 -6.96
CA ILE A 396 -2.99 10.94 -7.00
C ILE A 396 -4.45 10.49 -7.11
N ILE A 397 -4.78 9.72 -8.14
CA ILE A 397 -6.14 9.27 -8.46
C ILE A 397 -6.14 7.75 -8.44
N LEU A 398 -7.10 7.15 -7.72
CA LEU A 398 -7.20 5.69 -7.63
C LEU A 398 -8.65 5.21 -7.51
N ALA A 399 -8.88 4.03 -8.10
CA ALA A 399 -10.11 3.26 -8.04
C ALA A 399 -11.37 4.03 -8.50
N GLY A 400 -12.53 3.65 -7.97
CA GLY A 400 -13.84 4.15 -8.35
C GLY A 400 -14.56 3.26 -9.35
N GLN A 401 -15.70 3.73 -9.84
CA GLN A 401 -16.55 2.97 -10.75
C GLN A 401 -16.74 3.72 -12.06
N TYR A 402 -16.71 2.96 -13.15
CA TYR A 402 -17.18 3.39 -14.46
C TYR A 402 -18.13 2.33 -15.03
N ARG A 403 -19.37 2.73 -15.34
CA ARG A 403 -20.45 1.78 -15.71
C ARG A 403 -20.56 0.68 -14.65
N GLU A 404 -20.50 -0.59 -15.04
CA GLU A 404 -20.55 -1.74 -14.13
C GLU A 404 -19.16 -2.23 -13.67
N GLN A 405 -18.08 -1.52 -14.01
CA GLN A 405 -16.72 -1.96 -13.71
C GLN A 405 -16.11 -1.11 -12.59
N TYR A 406 -15.57 -1.80 -11.59
CA TYR A 406 -14.75 -1.17 -10.56
C TYR A 406 -13.31 -1.09 -11.08
N ALA A 407 -12.68 0.05 -10.84
CA ALA A 407 -11.32 0.29 -11.25
C ALA A 407 -10.35 -0.14 -10.15
N ALA A 408 -9.24 -0.77 -10.55
CA ALA A 408 -8.09 -1.07 -9.69
C ALA A 408 -6.85 -0.27 -10.11
N ASP A 409 -7.01 0.74 -10.96
CA ASP A 409 -5.89 1.54 -11.47
C ASP A 409 -5.50 2.65 -10.49
N MET A 410 -4.29 3.18 -10.68
CA MET A 410 -3.75 4.30 -9.92
C MET A 410 -2.87 5.17 -10.82
N HIS A 411 -3.10 6.48 -10.74
CA HIS A 411 -2.46 7.48 -11.60
C HIS A 411 -1.94 8.66 -10.78
N ALA A 412 -0.90 9.30 -11.29
CA ALA A 412 -0.34 10.55 -10.79
C ALA A 412 -0.43 11.64 -11.86
N TYR A 413 -1.06 12.77 -11.53
CA TYR A 413 -1.18 13.94 -12.40
C TYR A 413 -0.40 15.11 -11.82
N HIS A 414 0.72 15.46 -12.43
CA HIS A 414 1.54 16.60 -12.03
C HIS A 414 0.92 17.90 -12.57
N ILE A 415 0.35 18.71 -11.69
CA ILE A 415 -0.44 19.91 -12.03
C ILE A 415 0.39 20.93 -12.83
N PRO A 416 1.65 21.28 -12.44
CA PRO A 416 2.40 22.33 -13.13
C PRO A 416 2.71 22.02 -14.60
N THR A 417 2.95 20.75 -14.95
CA THR A 417 3.29 20.33 -16.32
C THR A 417 2.11 19.74 -17.08
N GLY A 418 1.00 19.42 -16.40
CA GLY A 418 -0.13 18.69 -16.96
C GLY A 418 0.20 17.23 -17.34
N THR A 419 1.23 16.65 -16.73
CA THR A 419 1.70 15.30 -17.06
C THR A 419 0.95 14.26 -16.24
N LEU A 420 0.35 13.28 -16.92
CA LEU A 420 -0.33 12.14 -16.32
C LEU A 420 0.55 10.89 -16.45
N THR A 421 0.81 10.22 -15.33
CA THR A 421 1.62 9.01 -15.22
C THR A 421 0.77 7.88 -14.64
N GLU A 422 0.66 6.78 -15.37
CA GLU A 422 0.07 5.54 -14.84
C GLU A 422 1.06 4.90 -13.86
N LEU A 423 0.68 4.81 -12.60
CA LEU A 423 1.50 4.15 -11.58
C LEU A 423 1.22 2.64 -11.59
N PHE A 424 -0.06 2.27 -11.63
CA PHE A 424 -0.49 0.89 -11.69
C PHE A 424 -1.67 0.74 -12.66
N PRO A 425 -1.57 -0.12 -13.69
CA PRO A 425 -2.74 -0.52 -14.48
C PRO A 425 -3.68 -1.41 -13.68
N SER A 426 -3.13 -2.15 -12.71
CA SER A 426 -3.87 -2.90 -11.69
C SER A 426 -3.06 -2.95 -10.40
N VAL A 427 -3.55 -2.25 -9.39
CA VAL A 427 -3.06 -2.24 -8.01
C VAL A 427 -3.18 -3.64 -7.42
N THR A 428 -4.28 -4.34 -7.68
CA THR A 428 -4.54 -5.71 -7.20
C THR A 428 -3.48 -6.68 -7.72
N ALA A 429 -3.15 -6.63 -9.01
CA ALA A 429 -2.10 -7.47 -9.59
C ALA A 429 -0.69 -7.17 -9.03
N SER A 430 -0.51 -6.02 -8.38
CA SER A 430 0.74 -5.59 -7.74
C SER A 430 0.77 -5.85 -6.24
N GLY A 431 -0.17 -6.67 -5.72
CA GLY A 431 -0.26 -7.02 -4.30
C GLY A 431 -0.92 -5.95 -3.42
N GLY A 432 -1.65 -4.99 -4.03
CA GLY A 432 -2.45 -4.01 -3.33
C GLY A 432 -3.95 -4.37 -3.24
N PRO A 433 -4.81 -3.43 -2.83
CA PRO A 433 -6.25 -3.66 -2.70
C PRO A 433 -6.94 -4.08 -3.99
N GLU A 434 -8.10 -4.74 -3.84
CA GLU A 434 -9.00 -5.06 -4.94
C GLU A 434 -9.63 -3.83 -5.58
N ALA A 435 -10.18 -4.01 -6.79
CA ALA A 435 -10.99 -2.99 -7.45
C ALA A 435 -12.19 -2.60 -6.58
N CYS A 436 -12.30 -1.32 -6.24
CA CYS A 436 -13.22 -0.89 -5.19
C CYS A 436 -13.96 0.40 -5.54
N PHE A 437 -15.23 0.48 -5.12
CA PHE A 437 -16.12 1.61 -5.29
C PHE A 437 -16.46 2.28 -3.96
N THR A 438 -16.56 3.61 -3.97
CA THR A 438 -16.76 4.50 -2.80
C THR A 438 -15.62 4.49 -1.78
N GLN A 439 -14.47 3.90 -2.13
CA GLN A 439 -13.30 3.91 -1.25
C GLN A 439 -12.91 5.33 -0.87
N ARG A 440 -12.48 5.48 0.37
CA ARG A 440 -11.89 6.72 0.89
C ARG A 440 -10.41 6.51 1.11
N ALA A 441 -9.65 7.56 0.89
CA ALA A 441 -8.22 7.55 1.13
C ALA A 441 -7.80 8.85 1.79
N ALA A 442 -6.70 8.78 2.53
CA ALA A 442 -6.01 9.93 3.11
C ALA A 442 -4.53 9.85 2.77
N ILE A 443 -3.86 11.00 2.71
CA ILE A 443 -2.42 11.08 2.42
C ILE A 443 -1.69 11.70 3.62
N ASP A 444 -0.54 11.13 3.96
CA ASP A 444 0.46 11.75 4.82
C ASP A 444 1.72 12.06 3.98
N PRO A 445 1.87 13.31 3.53
CA PRO A 445 3.05 13.75 2.77
C PRO A 445 4.37 13.63 3.54
N ASP A 446 4.34 13.75 4.87
CA ASP A 446 5.55 13.75 5.70
C ASP A 446 6.11 12.32 5.84
N LEU A 447 5.21 11.33 5.93
CA LEU A 447 5.57 9.91 5.90
C LEU A 447 5.67 9.35 4.47
N LYS A 448 5.16 10.09 3.48
CA LYS A 448 4.96 9.67 2.08
C LYS A 448 4.11 8.39 1.98
N GLU A 449 2.96 8.44 2.63
CA GLU A 449 2.03 7.32 2.72
C GLU A 449 0.62 7.71 2.30
N ILE A 450 -0.10 6.74 1.75
CA ILE A 450 -1.52 6.84 1.47
C ILE A 450 -2.22 5.70 2.20
N TYR A 451 -3.26 6.04 2.95
CA TYR A 451 -4.10 5.12 3.68
C TYR A 451 -5.41 4.94 2.92
N VAL A 452 -5.76 3.71 2.57
CA VAL A 452 -7.00 3.39 1.84
C VAL A 452 -7.90 2.56 2.74
N PHE A 453 -9.15 3.01 2.86
CA PHE A 453 -10.16 2.45 3.74
C PHE A 453 -11.18 1.63 2.96
N TYR A 454 -12.20 1.15 3.68
CA TYR A 454 -13.27 0.28 3.18
C TYR A 454 -13.96 0.81 1.92
N GLY A 455 -14.65 -0.10 1.23
CA GLY A 455 -15.56 0.22 0.14
C GLY A 455 -16.15 -1.06 -0.44
N LEU A 456 -16.88 -0.91 -1.54
CA LEU A 456 -17.55 -2.03 -2.20
C LEU A 456 -16.60 -2.70 -3.18
N ILE A 457 -16.49 -4.03 -3.10
CA ILE A 457 -15.76 -4.88 -4.04
C ILE A 457 -16.73 -5.74 -4.85
N ARG A 458 -16.24 -6.38 -5.92
CA ARG A 458 -17.02 -7.32 -6.73
C ARG A 458 -16.43 -8.73 -6.62
N ASP A 459 -17.14 -9.60 -5.91
CA ASP A 459 -16.77 -11.02 -5.73
C ASP A 459 -17.13 -11.88 -6.96
N SER A 460 -18.20 -11.51 -7.68
CA SER A 460 -18.67 -12.19 -8.88
C SER A 460 -19.37 -11.22 -9.83
N PRO A 461 -19.56 -11.56 -11.13
CA PRO A 461 -20.28 -10.71 -12.06
C PRO A 461 -21.68 -10.34 -11.53
N GLY A 462 -21.88 -9.06 -11.19
CA GLY A 462 -23.14 -8.53 -10.67
C GLY A 462 -23.35 -8.60 -9.15
N VAL A 463 -22.48 -9.28 -8.41
CA VAL A 463 -22.54 -9.34 -6.93
C VAL A 463 -21.55 -8.36 -6.34
N THR A 464 -22.08 -7.37 -5.63
CA THR A 464 -21.30 -6.35 -4.92
C THR A 464 -21.24 -6.74 -3.47
N VAL A 465 -20.07 -6.79 -2.85
CA VAL A 465 -19.95 -7.17 -1.43
C VAL A 465 -19.04 -6.22 -0.69
N LEU A 466 -19.20 -6.19 0.63
CA LEU A 466 -18.18 -5.66 1.53
C LEU A 466 -17.27 -6.83 1.91
N ASP A 467 -15.97 -6.62 1.79
CA ASP A 467 -14.99 -7.63 2.22
C ASP A 467 -15.04 -7.77 3.76
N PRO A 468 -15.43 -8.94 4.31
CA PRO A 468 -15.48 -9.15 5.76
C PRO A 468 -14.08 -9.17 6.40
N ALA A 469 -13.03 -9.44 5.63
CA ALA A 469 -11.64 -9.36 6.06
C ALA A 469 -11.02 -7.98 5.79
N SER A 470 -11.82 -7.00 5.34
CA SER A 470 -11.32 -5.70 4.91
C SER A 470 -10.54 -5.02 6.01
N SER A 471 -9.34 -4.59 5.66
CA SER A 471 -8.41 -3.91 6.51
C SER A 471 -7.91 -2.65 5.81
N VAL A 472 -7.23 -1.78 6.57
CA VAL A 472 -6.70 -0.55 6.01
C VAL A 472 -5.45 -0.88 5.20
N TRP A 473 -5.39 -0.38 3.97
CA TRP A 473 -4.23 -0.54 3.11
C TRP A 473 -3.31 0.67 3.24
N VAL A 474 -2.01 0.40 3.24
CA VAL A 474 -0.95 1.43 3.29
C VAL A 474 -0.12 1.35 2.01
N TYR A 475 -0.11 2.43 1.25
CA TYR A 475 0.76 2.63 0.10
C TYR A 475 1.89 3.58 0.45
N ARG A 476 3.13 3.13 0.32
CA ARG A 476 4.33 3.94 0.58
C ARG A 476 5.03 4.30 -0.72
N TYR A 477 5.44 5.54 -0.87
CA TYR A 477 6.09 6.02 -2.09
C TYR A 477 7.32 6.89 -1.78
N ASP A 478 8.35 6.83 -2.61
CA ASP A 478 9.49 7.74 -2.50
C ASP A 478 9.25 9.04 -3.28
N ARG A 479 8.59 8.91 -4.43
CA ARG A 479 8.14 9.99 -5.31
C ARG A 479 6.73 9.70 -5.81
N PRO A 480 5.86 10.71 -5.95
CA PRO A 480 4.47 10.50 -6.35
C PRO A 480 4.32 10.08 -7.82
N ASP A 481 5.33 10.29 -8.66
CA ASP A 481 5.34 9.94 -10.08
C ASP A 481 5.96 8.55 -10.37
N ARG A 482 6.21 7.73 -9.34
CA ARG A 482 6.72 6.36 -9.50
C ARG A 482 5.90 5.36 -8.69
N PRO A 483 5.78 4.11 -9.17
CA PRO A 483 5.16 3.04 -8.41
C PRO A 483 5.87 2.82 -7.07
N GLY A 484 5.11 2.84 -6.00
CA GLY A 484 5.54 2.57 -4.63
C GLY A 484 5.27 1.12 -4.21
N LYS A 485 5.18 0.88 -2.89
CA LYS A 485 4.90 -0.43 -2.31
C LYS A 485 3.59 -0.43 -1.54
N TRP A 486 2.76 -1.44 -1.80
CA TRP A 486 1.55 -1.71 -1.03
C TRP A 486 1.84 -2.64 0.13
N SER A 487 1.15 -2.41 1.24
CA SER A 487 1.14 -3.29 2.41
C SER A 487 -0.22 -3.20 3.08
N ASN A 488 -0.64 -4.29 3.69
CA ASN A 488 -1.86 -4.36 4.47
C ASN A 488 -1.53 -4.15 5.96
N THR A 489 -2.41 -3.51 6.73
CA THR A 489 -2.26 -3.47 8.18
C THR A 489 -2.40 -4.86 8.78
N SER A 490 -1.48 -5.27 9.66
CA SER A 490 -1.66 -6.52 10.40
C SER A 490 -2.91 -6.42 11.28
N PRO A 491 -3.80 -7.42 11.30
CA PRO A 491 -4.94 -7.43 12.21
C PRO A 491 -4.44 -7.35 13.65
N ALA A 492 -5.01 -6.46 14.45
CA ALA A 492 -4.75 -6.41 15.88
C ALA A 492 -5.32 -7.68 16.51
N ASN A 493 -4.48 -8.66 16.80
CA ASN A 493 -4.79 -9.83 17.64
C ASN A 493 -6.18 -10.46 17.42
N THR A 494 -6.33 -11.33 16.42
CA THR A 494 -7.30 -12.44 16.52
C THR A 494 -6.75 -13.55 17.42
N SER A 495 -6.41 -13.19 18.66
CA SER A 495 -6.12 -14.17 19.70
C SER A 495 -7.43 -14.61 20.36
N GLY A 496 -8.01 -15.70 19.83
CA GLY A 496 -8.85 -16.63 20.59
C GLY A 496 -10.36 -16.42 20.54
N GLY A 497 -11.07 -17.39 19.93
CA GLY A 497 -12.47 -17.67 20.26
C GLY A 497 -13.40 -17.93 19.07
N ASN A 498 -13.27 -19.07 18.38
CA ASN A 498 -14.44 -19.67 17.73
C ASN A 498 -15.39 -20.17 18.82
N SER A 499 -16.26 -19.29 19.31
CA SER A 499 -17.41 -19.68 20.13
C SER A 499 -18.49 -20.27 19.20
N PRO A 500 -19.00 -21.50 19.42
CA PRO A 500 -20.06 -22.10 18.59
C PRO A 500 -21.45 -21.45 18.77
N HIS A 501 -21.53 -20.34 19.50
CA HIS A 501 -22.75 -19.58 19.74
C HIS A 501 -22.53 -18.17 19.19
N GLY A 502 -23.36 -17.79 18.22
CA GLY A 502 -23.30 -16.51 17.52
C GLY A 502 -23.62 -15.33 18.42
N ASP A 503 -22.66 -14.96 19.26
CA ASP A 503 -22.57 -13.63 19.85
C ASP A 503 -21.96 -12.67 18.81
N PRO A 504 -22.44 -11.41 18.73
CA PRO A 504 -22.07 -10.48 17.67
C PRO A 504 -20.58 -10.13 17.77
N ILE A 505 -19.94 -10.11 16.59
CA ILE A 505 -18.55 -9.73 16.33
C ILE A 505 -18.13 -8.54 17.22
N SER A 506 -17.01 -8.71 17.92
CA SER A 506 -16.51 -7.89 19.01
C SER A 506 -16.45 -6.38 18.72
N ALA A 507 -16.77 -5.60 19.75
CA ALA A 507 -16.94 -4.14 19.77
C ALA A 507 -15.65 -3.29 19.57
N GLU A 508 -14.57 -3.86 19.04
CA GLU A 508 -13.23 -3.24 19.07
C GLU A 508 -12.77 -2.63 17.74
N THR A 509 -13.47 -2.90 16.63
CA THR A 509 -13.14 -2.35 15.29
C THR A 509 -14.39 -1.95 14.51
N PRO A 510 -14.31 -0.96 13.60
CA PRO A 510 -15.43 -0.60 12.74
C PRO A 510 -15.77 -1.75 11.79
N GLN A 511 -17.08 -1.99 11.60
CA GLN A 511 -17.54 -2.91 10.56
C GLN A 511 -17.16 -2.41 9.16
N PRO A 512 -16.90 -3.33 8.20
CA PRO A 512 -16.78 -2.99 6.79
C PRO A 512 -17.99 -2.17 6.32
N ARG A 513 -17.75 -1.16 5.51
CA ARG A 513 -18.78 -0.18 5.14
C ARG A 513 -18.45 0.60 3.87
N TYR A 514 -19.48 1.16 3.25
CA TYR A 514 -19.38 2.04 2.10
C TYR A 514 -20.06 3.38 2.36
N ALA A 515 -19.84 4.36 1.48
CA ALA A 515 -20.39 5.72 1.60
C ALA A 515 -20.12 6.43 2.94
N HIS A 516 -19.10 5.99 3.69
CA HIS A 516 -18.60 6.64 4.88
C HIS A 516 -17.71 7.85 4.52
N GLN A 517 -17.25 8.61 5.52
CA GLN A 517 -16.22 9.62 5.34
C GLN A 517 -15.05 9.40 6.28
N VAL A 518 -13.88 9.84 5.81
CA VAL A 518 -12.63 9.83 6.58
C VAL A 518 -11.96 11.19 6.44
N VAL A 519 -11.45 11.72 7.55
CA VAL A 519 -10.51 12.85 7.58
C VAL A 519 -9.24 12.43 8.32
N TYR A 520 -8.12 13.09 8.05
CA TYR A 520 -6.82 12.73 8.63
C TYR A 520 -6.15 13.96 9.23
N ASP A 521 -5.67 13.83 10.46
CA ASP A 521 -4.86 14.84 11.14
C ASP A 521 -3.38 14.50 10.97
N ARG A 522 -2.66 15.28 10.16
CA ARG A 522 -1.25 15.04 9.88
C ARG A 522 -0.35 15.33 11.08
N ARG A 523 -0.79 16.13 12.05
CA ARG A 523 -0.01 16.45 13.25
C ARG A 523 -0.06 15.32 14.25
N SER A 524 -1.26 14.78 14.50
CA SER A 524 -1.44 13.68 15.47
C SER A 524 -1.30 12.28 14.85
N LYS A 525 -1.26 12.20 13.51
CA LYS A 525 -1.19 10.95 12.73
C LYS A 525 -2.41 10.05 12.95
N ILE A 526 -3.59 10.66 13.07
CA ILE A 526 -4.86 9.97 13.38
C ILE A 526 -5.84 10.17 12.23
N ALA A 527 -6.48 9.09 11.78
CA ALA A 527 -7.63 9.17 10.89
C ALA A 527 -8.94 9.10 11.71
N TYR A 528 -9.95 9.87 11.30
CA TYR A 528 -11.28 9.86 11.92
C TYR A 528 -12.31 9.41 10.88
N MET A 529 -13.15 8.44 11.23
CA MET A 529 -14.15 7.84 10.35
C MET A 529 -15.54 7.95 10.95
N HIS A 530 -16.51 8.38 10.15
CA HIS A 530 -17.91 8.49 10.58
C HIS A 530 -18.87 7.81 9.61
N GLY A 531 -19.89 7.15 10.18
CA GLY A 531 -21.10 6.71 9.50
C GLY A 531 -20.87 5.76 8.32
N GLY A 532 -21.71 5.87 7.30
CA GLY A 532 -21.76 4.97 6.15
C GLY A 532 -22.78 3.85 6.31
N THR A 533 -22.70 2.87 5.40
CA THR A 533 -23.62 1.73 5.34
C THR A 533 -22.85 0.41 5.40
N SER A 534 -23.30 -0.51 6.26
CA SER A 534 -22.80 -1.89 6.43
C SER A 534 -23.90 -2.90 6.08
N GLY A 535 -23.55 -4.18 5.95
CA GLY A 535 -24.44 -5.29 5.59
C GLY A 535 -24.07 -5.97 4.26
N VAL A 536 -24.70 -7.10 3.95
CA VAL A 536 -24.42 -7.85 2.69
C VAL A 536 -25.30 -7.32 1.56
N VAL A 537 -24.69 -6.81 0.49
CA VAL A 537 -25.40 -6.39 -0.72
C VAL A 537 -25.59 -7.62 -1.63
N THR A 538 -26.55 -8.50 -1.34
CA THR A 538 -26.84 -9.63 -2.27
C THR A 538 -27.84 -9.22 -3.34
N ASN A 539 -27.35 -8.97 -4.56
CA ASN A 539 -28.18 -8.99 -5.76
C ASN A 539 -28.56 -10.44 -6.11
N VAL A 540 -29.62 -10.98 -5.51
CA VAL A 540 -30.23 -12.23 -5.99
C VAL A 540 -31.62 -11.95 -6.53
N ALA A 541 -31.68 -11.39 -7.74
CA ALA A 541 -32.83 -11.59 -8.60
C ALA A 541 -32.72 -13.00 -9.23
N ARG A 542 -33.02 -14.06 -8.47
CA ARG A 542 -33.31 -15.36 -9.09
C ARG A 542 -34.68 -15.24 -9.75
N THR A 543 -34.70 -15.11 -11.07
CA THR A 543 -35.90 -15.35 -11.87
C THR A 543 -36.39 -16.77 -11.60
N PRO A 544 -37.65 -16.98 -11.21
CA PRO A 544 -38.20 -18.32 -11.03
C PRO A 544 -38.54 -18.89 -12.41
N SER A 545 -37.53 -19.39 -13.11
CA SER A 545 -37.72 -20.32 -14.21
C SER A 545 -36.98 -21.59 -13.87
N GLU A 546 -37.70 -22.71 -13.86
CA GLU A 546 -37.24 -24.07 -13.52
C GLU A 546 -37.33 -24.44 -12.04
N TRP A 547 -38.55 -24.50 -11.51
CA TRP A 547 -38.89 -25.58 -10.57
C TRP A 547 -40.41 -25.78 -10.44
N THR A 548 -40.85 -27.02 -10.66
CA THR A 548 -42.24 -27.47 -10.54
C THR A 548 -42.40 -28.22 -9.20
N GLY A 549 -42.91 -27.54 -8.18
CA GLY A 549 -43.24 -28.17 -6.90
C GLY A 549 -43.84 -27.16 -5.92
N ASP A 550 -45.09 -27.40 -5.52
CA ASP A 550 -45.81 -26.59 -4.55
C ASP A 550 -45.13 -26.61 -3.18
N TRP A 551 -44.67 -25.44 -2.71
CA TRP A 551 -44.37 -25.22 -1.29
C TRP A 551 -45.51 -24.42 -0.65
N PRO A 552 -45.90 -24.72 0.60
CA PRO A 552 -46.92 -23.96 1.30
C PRO A 552 -46.46 -22.52 1.55
N VAL A 553 -47.37 -21.56 1.32
CA VAL A 553 -47.18 -20.09 1.30
C VAL A 553 -46.78 -19.49 2.67
N GLN A 554 -46.31 -20.30 3.61
CA GLN A 554 -45.84 -19.87 4.94
C GLN A 554 -44.36 -20.21 5.20
N ALA A 555 -43.64 -20.75 4.20
CA ALA A 555 -42.20 -21.05 4.26
C ALA A 555 -41.33 -20.13 3.39
N LEU A 556 -41.89 -19.04 2.84
CA LEU A 556 -41.16 -18.00 2.08
C LEU A 556 -40.92 -16.69 2.85
N GLU A 557 -41.30 -16.61 4.13
CA GLU A 557 -41.06 -15.43 4.98
C GLU A 557 -39.67 -15.43 5.65
N GLY A 558 -38.75 -16.31 5.23
CA GLY A 558 -37.46 -16.50 5.90
C GLY A 558 -36.22 -16.65 5.01
N LEU A 559 -36.30 -16.33 3.71
CA LEU A 559 -35.17 -16.52 2.78
C LEU A 559 -34.81 -15.21 2.06
N CYS A 560 -33.70 -14.63 2.50
CA CYS A 560 -32.95 -13.51 1.91
C CYS A 560 -33.64 -12.14 1.83
N ALA A 561 -33.76 -11.47 2.98
CA ALA A 561 -33.69 -10.01 3.03
C ALA A 561 -32.46 -9.64 3.86
N VAL A 562 -31.34 -9.34 3.21
CA VAL A 562 -30.23 -8.70 3.92
C VAL A 562 -30.57 -7.23 4.06
N THR A 563 -30.62 -6.73 5.30
CA THR A 563 -30.94 -5.34 5.60
C THR A 563 -29.65 -4.52 5.59
N GLU A 564 -29.54 -3.57 4.65
CA GLU A 564 -28.52 -2.53 4.74
C GLU A 564 -28.71 -1.74 6.05
N VAL A 565 -27.64 -1.59 6.82
CA VAL A 565 -27.66 -0.87 8.09
C VAL A 565 -26.82 0.38 7.97
N ARG A 566 -27.46 1.53 8.11
CA ARG A 566 -26.75 2.81 8.26
C ARG A 566 -26.25 3.01 9.66
N LEU A 567 -25.09 3.65 9.71
CA LEU A 567 -24.30 3.80 10.91
C LEU A 567 -24.13 5.28 11.26
N ASP A 568 -23.99 5.53 12.55
CA ASP A 568 -23.72 6.82 13.23
C ASP A 568 -22.49 6.73 14.14
N ASP A 569 -21.75 5.62 14.06
CA ASP A 569 -20.56 5.41 14.85
C ASP A 569 -19.41 6.30 14.35
N PHE A 570 -18.66 6.83 15.32
CA PHE A 570 -17.50 7.66 15.08
C PHE A 570 -16.25 6.97 15.63
N TRP A 571 -15.20 6.90 14.83
CA TRP A 571 -13.99 6.15 15.15
C TRP A 571 -12.77 7.00 14.90
N LYS A 572 -11.72 6.78 15.71
CA LYS A 572 -10.35 7.17 15.36
C LYS A 572 -9.49 5.94 15.11
N LEU A 573 -8.56 6.06 14.18
CA LEU A 573 -7.55 5.07 13.84
C LEU A 573 -6.16 5.64 14.07
N ARG A 574 -5.34 4.89 14.81
CA ARG A 574 -3.88 5.06 14.87
C ARG A 574 -3.21 3.90 14.16
N LEU A 575 -2.25 4.21 13.29
CA LEU A 575 -1.38 3.20 12.66
C LEU A 575 -0.07 3.12 13.44
N GLU A 576 0.12 2.04 14.18
CA GLU A 576 1.29 1.83 15.03
C GLU A 576 2.30 0.91 14.34
N ARG A 577 3.54 1.37 14.19
CA ARG A 577 4.65 0.53 13.70
C ARG A 577 5.37 -0.11 14.87
N PRO A 578 6.02 -1.27 14.66
CA PRO A 578 6.90 -1.86 15.67
C PRO A 578 7.90 -0.81 16.18
N ALA A 579 8.08 -0.73 17.49
CA ALA A 579 9.09 0.15 18.04
C ALA A 579 10.49 -0.37 17.68
N LEU A 580 11.48 0.53 17.60
CA LEU A 580 12.88 0.12 17.41
C LEU A 580 13.34 -0.85 18.52
N SER A 581 12.80 -0.71 19.74
CA SER A 581 13.01 -1.65 20.85
C SER A 581 12.49 -3.05 20.55
N ASP A 582 11.37 -3.18 19.83
CA ASP A 582 10.81 -4.47 19.46
C ASP A 582 11.66 -5.15 18.38
N ILE A 583 12.14 -4.37 17.41
CA ILE A 583 13.07 -4.85 16.37
C ILE A 583 14.39 -5.30 17.02
N LEU A 584 14.94 -4.50 17.94
CA LEU A 584 16.12 -4.86 18.71
C LEU A 584 15.91 -6.16 19.50
N ARG A 585 14.79 -6.28 20.21
CA ARG A 585 14.42 -7.49 20.96
C ARG A 585 14.40 -8.72 20.06
N ARG A 586 13.80 -8.63 18.86
CA ARG A 586 13.79 -9.72 17.88
C ARG A 586 15.20 -10.10 17.41
N GLY A 587 16.06 -9.11 17.17
CA GLY A 587 17.47 -9.35 16.86
C GLY A 587 18.22 -10.06 17.99
N LEU A 588 18.01 -9.62 19.23
CA LEU A 588 18.57 -10.26 20.42
C LEU A 588 18.05 -11.68 20.63
N PHE A 589 16.76 -11.93 20.32
CA PHE A 589 16.19 -13.28 20.39
C PHE A 589 16.89 -14.24 19.43
N GLU A 590 17.07 -13.88 18.15
CA GLU A 590 17.80 -14.73 17.19
C GLU A 590 19.25 -14.97 17.63
N LEU A 591 19.92 -13.94 18.18
CA LEU A 591 21.29 -14.06 18.68
C LEU A 591 21.40 -14.99 19.88
N ARG A 592 20.57 -14.78 20.91
CA ARG A 592 20.56 -15.63 22.12
C ARG A 592 20.11 -17.05 21.83
N ARG A 593 19.20 -17.23 20.87
CA ARG A 593 18.79 -18.54 20.37
C ARG A 593 19.97 -19.32 19.78
N GLN A 594 20.78 -18.67 18.95
CA GLN A 594 21.96 -19.33 18.37
C GLN A 594 23.05 -19.58 19.44
N HIS A 595 23.29 -18.63 20.34
CA HIS A 595 24.21 -18.83 21.47
C HIS A 595 23.77 -20.01 22.35
N PHE A 596 22.47 -20.16 22.62
CA PHE A 596 21.94 -21.29 23.37
C PHE A 596 22.21 -22.64 22.68
N ARG A 597 22.08 -22.72 21.35
CA ARG A 597 22.41 -23.94 20.59
C ARG A 597 23.86 -24.35 20.77
N GLU A 598 24.78 -23.39 20.67
CA GLU A 598 26.21 -23.66 20.87
C GLU A 598 26.53 -24.00 22.34
N LEU A 599 25.85 -23.38 23.31
CA LEU A 599 25.97 -23.74 24.72
C LEU A 599 25.52 -25.17 25.03
N CYS A 600 24.53 -25.71 24.30
CA CYS A 600 24.12 -27.11 24.44
C CYS A 600 25.22 -28.09 23.99
N GLU A 601 26.10 -27.68 23.07
CA GLU A 601 27.23 -28.48 22.60
C GLU A 601 28.45 -28.34 23.52
N ASP A 602 28.77 -27.11 23.95
CA ASP A 602 30.04 -26.78 24.61
C ASP A 602 29.98 -26.79 26.14
N ALA A 603 28.79 -26.65 26.73
CA ALA A 603 28.64 -26.42 28.16
C ALA A 603 27.75 -27.49 28.84
N PRO A 604 27.89 -27.69 30.17
CA PRO A 604 27.02 -28.57 30.91
C PRO A 604 25.53 -28.22 30.73
N PRO A 605 24.62 -29.20 30.58
CA PRO A 605 23.19 -28.94 30.32
C PRO A 605 22.53 -27.99 31.32
N VAL A 606 22.97 -28.00 32.58
CA VAL A 606 22.47 -27.08 33.63
C VAL A 606 22.76 -25.62 33.30
N LYS A 607 23.94 -25.31 32.72
CA LYS A 607 24.29 -23.95 32.30
C LYS A 607 23.45 -23.52 31.10
N ALA A 608 23.30 -24.38 30.10
CA ALA A 608 22.45 -24.11 28.93
C ALA A 608 20.99 -23.89 29.35
N LEU A 609 20.43 -24.74 30.22
CA LEU A 609 19.07 -24.60 30.74
C LEU A 609 18.89 -23.28 31.51
N THR A 610 19.86 -22.89 32.33
CA THR A 610 19.82 -21.61 33.05
C THR A 610 19.82 -20.42 32.08
N PHE A 611 20.59 -20.50 31.00
CA PHE A 611 20.63 -19.47 29.95
C PHE A 611 19.28 -19.39 29.19
N LEU A 612 18.67 -20.53 28.83
CA LEU A 612 17.34 -20.56 28.22
C LEU A 612 16.28 -19.90 29.11
N GLN A 613 16.29 -20.22 30.41
CA GLN A 613 15.29 -19.74 31.37
C GLN A 613 15.44 -18.28 31.76
N ARG A 614 16.65 -17.70 31.67
CA ARG A 614 16.93 -16.33 32.11
C ARG A 614 17.18 -15.36 30.95
N GLU A 615 18.04 -15.75 30.03
CA GLU A 615 18.52 -14.84 28.98
C GLU A 615 17.66 -14.93 27.73
N VAL A 616 17.33 -16.13 27.25
CA VAL A 616 16.50 -16.28 26.05
C VAL A 616 15.05 -15.87 26.37
N SER A 617 14.48 -16.36 27.46
CA SER A 617 13.10 -16.01 27.87
C SER A 617 12.87 -14.51 28.05
N ALA A 618 13.88 -13.75 28.50
CA ALA A 618 13.79 -12.31 28.72
C ALA A 618 13.56 -11.50 27.43
N VAL A 619 13.89 -12.07 26.28
CA VAL A 619 13.74 -11.41 24.97
C VAL A 619 12.66 -12.07 24.10
N VAL A 620 11.88 -13.02 24.62
CA VAL A 620 10.77 -13.67 23.89
C VAL A 620 9.47 -12.92 24.14
N ASP A 621 8.74 -12.58 23.08
CA ASP A 621 7.36 -12.11 23.23
C ASP A 621 6.39 -13.29 23.13
N HIS A 622 5.94 -13.79 24.28
CA HIS A 622 5.01 -14.93 24.34
C HIS A 622 3.61 -14.64 23.76
N ARG A 623 3.29 -13.39 23.41
CA ARG A 623 2.05 -13.05 22.70
C ARG A 623 2.15 -13.42 21.21
N ILE A 624 3.37 -13.55 20.68
CA ILE A 624 3.62 -13.95 19.30
C ILE A 624 3.75 -15.49 19.26
N GLN A 625 2.77 -16.15 18.65
CA GLN A 625 2.68 -17.61 18.64
C GLN A 625 3.92 -18.27 17.99
N GLU A 626 4.45 -17.67 16.93
CA GLU A 626 5.67 -18.16 16.25
C GLU A 626 6.89 -18.09 17.17
N GLU A 627 7.12 -16.97 17.86
CA GLU A 627 8.25 -16.84 18.79
C GLU A 627 8.11 -17.78 20.00
N ALA A 628 6.89 -17.93 20.53
CA ALA A 628 6.61 -18.87 21.61
C ALA A 628 6.86 -20.32 21.17
N HIS A 629 6.46 -20.68 19.95
CA HIS A 629 6.73 -21.99 19.38
C HIS A 629 8.23 -22.23 19.18
N ASP A 630 8.93 -21.27 18.57
CA ASP A 630 10.38 -21.32 18.37
C ASP A 630 11.11 -21.48 19.70
N PHE A 631 10.75 -20.70 20.72
CA PHE A 631 11.30 -20.80 22.07
C PHE A 631 11.09 -22.19 22.69
N HIS A 632 9.89 -22.75 22.60
CA HIS A 632 9.62 -24.10 23.12
C HIS A 632 10.39 -25.19 22.36
N SER A 633 10.59 -25.01 21.04
CA SER A 633 11.36 -25.95 20.23
C SER A 633 12.83 -26.06 20.69
N LEU A 634 13.38 -25.01 21.30
CA LEU A 634 14.78 -24.99 21.76
C LEU A 634 15.07 -26.06 22.81
N LEU A 635 14.07 -26.46 23.60
CA LEU A 635 14.25 -27.49 24.63
C LEU A 635 14.68 -28.84 24.03
N SER A 636 14.32 -29.12 22.77
CA SER A 636 14.72 -30.35 22.07
C SER A 636 16.25 -30.46 21.90
N HIS A 637 16.95 -29.34 21.71
CA HIS A 637 18.41 -29.33 21.55
C HIS A 637 19.14 -29.75 22.82
N LEU A 638 18.57 -29.49 23.99
CA LEU A 638 19.13 -29.88 25.27
C LEU A 638 19.00 -31.40 25.53
N LEU A 639 17.99 -32.03 24.92
CA LEU A 639 17.71 -33.47 25.04
C LEU A 639 18.40 -34.32 23.97
N ALA A 640 18.91 -33.70 22.90
CA ALA A 640 19.54 -34.39 21.78
C ALA A 640 20.99 -34.83 22.04
N VAL A 641 21.63 -34.37 23.13
CA VAL A 641 23.00 -34.74 23.50
C VAL A 641 22.96 -36.07 24.29
N PRO A 642 23.54 -37.19 23.78
CA PRO A 642 23.57 -38.44 24.51
C PRO A 642 24.50 -38.34 25.74
N PRO A 643 24.15 -38.95 26.88
CA PRO A 643 25.02 -38.96 28.05
C PRO A 643 26.18 -39.93 27.85
N GLY A 644 27.39 -39.41 27.65
CA GLY A 644 28.64 -40.13 27.95
C GLY A 644 29.56 -40.42 26.76
N THR A 645 30.52 -39.53 26.51
CA THR A 645 31.86 -39.91 26.05
C THR A 645 32.87 -39.40 27.07
N SER A 646 32.89 -40.01 28.25
CA SER A 646 34.09 -39.99 29.09
C SER A 646 35.07 -41.01 28.53
N SER A 647 36.18 -40.51 28.01
CA SER A 647 37.35 -41.30 27.64
C SER A 647 37.91 -42.01 28.87
N GLU A 648 37.68 -43.31 28.99
CA GLU A 648 38.54 -44.20 29.77
C GLU A 648 38.98 -45.35 28.86
N THR A 649 40.26 -45.30 28.52
CA THR A 649 41.05 -46.42 28.02
C THR A 649 41.01 -47.56 29.02
N ASP A 650 40.51 -48.73 28.61
CA ASP A 650 40.97 -49.98 29.20
C ASP A 650 40.96 -51.14 28.20
N THR A 651 42.10 -51.80 28.14
CA THR A 651 42.43 -53.00 27.36
C THR A 651 41.87 -54.26 27.99
N SER A 652 41.17 -55.12 27.23
CA SER A 652 41.37 -56.58 27.28
C SER A 652 40.54 -57.35 26.23
N THR A 653 41.24 -58.22 25.51
CA THR A 653 40.82 -59.36 24.69
C THR A 653 39.83 -60.33 25.36
N GLN A 654 38.80 -60.81 24.62
CA GLN A 654 38.63 -62.24 24.25
C GLN A 654 37.36 -62.51 23.40
N SER A 655 37.46 -63.59 22.62
CA SER A 655 36.61 -64.15 21.57
C SER A 655 35.28 -64.80 22.01
N SER A 656 34.27 -64.81 21.12
CA SER A 656 33.59 -66.06 20.67
C SER A 656 32.53 -65.82 19.58
N SER A 657 32.56 -66.70 18.59
CA SER A 657 31.66 -66.96 17.46
C SER A 657 30.21 -67.34 17.81
N GLN A 658 29.23 -67.04 16.95
CA GLN A 658 28.38 -68.04 16.25
C GLN A 658 27.32 -67.45 15.28
N ASP A 659 27.15 -68.21 14.19
CA ASP A 659 26.36 -68.12 12.95
C ASP A 659 24.84 -67.83 13.03
N ALA A 660 24.25 -67.26 11.96
CA ALA A 660 23.50 -68.01 10.90
C ALA A 660 22.52 -67.15 10.02
N ASP A 661 22.69 -67.29 8.69
CA ASP A 661 21.74 -67.35 7.55
C ASP A 661 20.74 -66.22 7.14
N MET A 662 21.11 -65.49 6.05
CA MET A 662 20.52 -65.38 4.68
C MET A 662 18.98 -65.25 4.43
N PRO A 663 18.48 -64.66 3.29
CA PRO A 663 19.14 -64.61 1.98
C PRO A 663 19.09 -63.31 1.13
N ASN A 664 20.05 -63.29 0.20
CA ASN A 664 20.24 -62.43 -0.98
C ASN A 664 18.99 -62.15 -1.82
N THR A 665 18.91 -60.94 -2.35
CA THR A 665 18.27 -60.65 -3.64
C THR A 665 19.22 -59.73 -4.43
N GLU A 666 19.69 -60.22 -5.58
CA GLU A 666 20.61 -59.53 -6.50
C GLU A 666 19.89 -58.40 -7.26
N ALA A 667 20.59 -57.27 -7.45
CA ALA A 667 20.30 -56.26 -8.45
C ALA A 667 21.63 -55.73 -9.04
N PRO A 668 21.64 -55.28 -10.30
CA PRO A 668 22.77 -55.46 -11.22
C PRO A 668 23.90 -54.43 -11.06
N ARG A 669 25.11 -54.86 -11.41
CA ARG A 669 26.33 -54.04 -11.53
C ARG A 669 26.19 -53.06 -12.70
N GLU A 670 26.18 -51.76 -12.41
CA GLU A 670 26.53 -50.72 -13.37
C GLU A 670 28.01 -50.36 -13.23
N GLU A 671 28.64 -50.17 -14.38
CA GLU A 671 30.07 -49.99 -14.58
C GLU A 671 30.56 -48.66 -14.00
N LEU A 672 31.64 -48.73 -13.21
CA LEU A 672 32.40 -47.57 -12.78
C LEU A 672 33.03 -46.87 -13.99
N MET A 673 32.50 -45.72 -14.39
CA MET A 673 33.32 -44.68 -15.04
C MET A 673 34.14 -43.99 -13.95
N ASP A 674 35.39 -44.44 -13.84
CA ASP A 674 36.41 -43.85 -12.99
C ASP A 674 36.96 -42.57 -13.66
N GLY A 675 36.47 -41.43 -13.20
CA GLY A 675 37.11 -40.13 -13.39
C GLY A 675 36.91 -39.34 -12.10
N PRO A 676 37.95 -38.77 -11.47
CA PRO A 676 37.73 -37.98 -10.28
C PRO A 676 36.82 -36.81 -10.66
N PRO A 677 35.73 -36.52 -9.91
CA PRO A 677 35.11 -35.22 -10.04
C PRO A 677 36.22 -34.20 -9.78
N ALA A 678 36.44 -33.30 -10.74
CA ALA A 678 37.45 -32.27 -10.65
C ALA A 678 37.40 -31.64 -9.26
N LEU A 679 38.53 -31.63 -8.55
CA LEU A 679 38.67 -31.06 -7.22
C LEU A 679 38.10 -29.63 -7.21
N VAL A 680 36.85 -29.48 -6.81
CA VAL A 680 36.38 -28.27 -6.15
C VAL A 680 37.10 -28.31 -4.81
N TYR A 681 38.11 -27.47 -4.63
CA TYR A 681 38.70 -27.21 -3.30
C TYR A 681 37.56 -27.22 -2.29
N THR A 682 37.58 -28.16 -1.34
CA THR A 682 36.51 -28.30 -0.34
C THR A 682 36.37 -26.96 0.37
N MET A 683 35.31 -26.22 0.03
CA MET A 683 35.03 -24.83 0.41
C MET A 683 34.67 -24.69 1.89
N GLU A 684 35.29 -25.47 2.76
CA GLU A 684 34.92 -25.65 4.16
C GLU A 684 35.89 -24.93 5.11
N VAL A 685 37.17 -24.76 4.71
CA VAL A 685 38.23 -24.15 5.53
C VAL A 685 39.21 -23.37 4.63
N ASP A 686 39.52 -22.13 5.00
CA ASP A 686 40.57 -21.34 4.36
C ASP A 686 41.95 -21.79 4.87
N PRO A 687 42.84 -22.31 4.00
CA PRO A 687 44.15 -22.83 4.42
C PRO A 687 45.11 -21.76 4.95
N GLN A 688 44.86 -20.48 4.68
CA GLN A 688 45.68 -19.35 5.15
C GLN A 688 44.95 -18.46 6.16
N GLU A 689 43.86 -18.96 6.77
CA GLU A 689 43.14 -18.25 7.83
C GLU A 689 44.13 -17.86 8.95
N THR A 690 44.60 -16.61 8.95
CA THR A 690 45.48 -16.09 10.01
C THR A 690 44.67 -15.99 11.29
N SER A 691 44.75 -17.03 12.11
CA SER A 691 44.06 -17.17 13.37
C SER A 691 44.38 -16.01 14.32
N ARG A 692 43.36 -15.19 14.61
CA ARG A 692 43.31 -14.39 15.85
C ARG A 692 42.56 -15.13 16.98
N GLY A 693 42.42 -16.45 16.89
CA GLY A 693 41.71 -17.33 17.85
C GLY A 693 41.32 -18.67 17.21
N ASP A 694 40.67 -19.56 17.98
CA ASP A 694 40.09 -20.83 17.51
C ASP A 694 39.07 -20.57 16.38
N SER A 695 39.46 -20.86 15.14
CA SER A 695 38.60 -20.74 13.97
C SER A 695 37.37 -21.65 14.09
N PRO A 696 36.15 -21.19 13.76
CA PRO A 696 34.95 -21.99 13.90
C PRO A 696 34.97 -23.23 13.00
N SER A 697 34.33 -24.31 13.43
CA SER A 697 34.12 -25.47 12.57
C SER A 697 33.29 -25.08 11.33
N PRO A 698 33.40 -25.78 10.20
CA PRO A 698 32.60 -25.48 9.00
C PRO A 698 31.09 -25.42 9.27
N ALA A 699 30.59 -26.32 10.13
CA ALA A 699 29.20 -26.33 10.57
C ALA A 699 28.82 -25.07 11.36
N ARG A 700 29.67 -24.63 12.32
CA ARG A 700 29.42 -23.40 13.09
C ARG A 700 29.52 -22.15 12.23
N PHE A 701 30.50 -22.09 11.33
CA PHE A 701 30.65 -20.99 10.37
C PHE A 701 29.36 -20.83 9.55
N LYS A 702 28.81 -21.94 9.03
CA LYS A 702 27.55 -21.94 8.28
C LYS A 702 26.38 -21.45 9.14
N GLN A 703 26.17 -22.02 10.32
CA GLN A 703 25.06 -21.63 11.22
C GLN A 703 25.13 -20.15 11.63
N ARG A 704 26.32 -19.66 11.97
CA ARG A 704 26.53 -18.24 12.35
C ARG A 704 26.37 -17.30 11.16
N THR A 705 26.76 -17.72 9.96
CA THR A 705 26.50 -16.95 8.71
C THR A 705 25.00 -16.87 8.43
N GLU A 706 24.26 -17.96 8.61
CA GLU A 706 22.78 -17.96 8.49
C GLU A 706 22.12 -17.03 9.52
N LEU A 707 22.62 -16.99 10.77
CA LEU A 707 22.19 -16.00 11.76
C LEU A 707 22.46 -14.56 11.30
N PHE A 708 23.67 -14.28 10.82
CA PHE A 708 24.03 -12.94 10.36
C PHE A 708 23.11 -12.46 9.22
N GLU A 709 22.85 -13.31 8.23
CA GLU A 709 21.92 -13.01 7.13
C GLU A 709 20.48 -12.75 7.63
N LYS A 710 20.01 -13.47 8.65
CA LYS A 710 18.72 -13.17 9.30
C LYS A 710 18.70 -11.79 9.95
N LEU A 711 19.80 -11.38 10.59
CA LEU A 711 19.90 -10.06 11.24
C LEU A 711 19.98 -8.93 10.20
N LEU A 712 20.58 -9.17 9.03
CA LEU A 712 20.63 -8.20 7.93
C LEU A 712 19.25 -7.80 7.39
N ILE A 713 18.19 -8.58 7.65
CA ILE A 713 16.81 -8.22 7.29
C ILE A 713 16.38 -6.91 7.97
N PHE A 714 16.89 -6.64 9.17
CA PHE A 714 16.59 -5.42 9.94
C PHE A 714 17.44 -4.22 9.51
N VAL A 715 18.57 -4.45 8.84
CA VAL A 715 19.53 -3.41 8.46
C VAL A 715 19.07 -2.69 7.19
N ASN A 716 19.22 -1.36 7.17
CA ASN A 716 18.93 -0.51 6.01
C ASN A 716 19.63 -1.02 4.75
N THR A 717 18.97 -0.88 3.59
CA THR A 717 19.43 -1.45 2.32
C THR A 717 20.77 -0.86 1.88
N SER A 718 21.01 0.42 2.17
CA SER A 718 22.27 1.11 1.88
C SER A 718 23.44 0.66 2.76
N ALA A 719 23.17 0.07 3.91
CA ALA A 719 24.16 -0.28 4.92
C ALA A 719 24.59 -1.76 4.88
N LYS A 720 23.87 -2.62 4.15
CA LYS A 720 24.16 -4.05 4.03
C LYS A 720 24.87 -4.41 2.72
N GLU A 721 25.42 -5.61 2.68
CA GLU A 721 25.94 -6.23 1.46
C GLU A 721 24.82 -6.45 0.41
N PRO A 722 25.14 -6.71 -0.88
CA PRO A 722 24.12 -6.94 -1.91
C PRO A 722 23.12 -8.04 -1.52
N GLU A 723 21.83 -7.87 -1.83
CA GLU A 723 20.81 -8.86 -1.47
C GLU A 723 21.00 -10.19 -2.22
N LYS A 724 21.20 -10.13 -3.54
CA LYS A 724 21.36 -11.32 -4.40
C LYS A 724 22.77 -11.90 -4.30
N ASP A 725 22.87 -13.23 -4.39
CA ASP A 725 24.15 -13.93 -4.50
C ASP A 725 24.63 -13.92 -5.97
N LEU A 726 25.94 -13.97 -6.17
CA LEU A 726 26.55 -14.07 -7.49
C LEU A 726 26.07 -15.33 -8.23
N SER A 727 25.82 -16.44 -7.53
CA SER A 727 25.29 -17.67 -8.14
C SER A 727 23.88 -17.53 -8.71
N GLU A 728 23.06 -16.63 -8.16
CA GLU A 728 21.69 -16.39 -8.66
C GLU A 728 21.68 -15.52 -9.92
N LEU A 729 22.75 -14.72 -10.12
CA LEU A 729 22.93 -13.89 -11.30
C LEU A 729 23.48 -14.69 -12.49
N VAL A 730 24.22 -15.77 -12.21
CA VAL A 730 24.80 -16.69 -13.19
C VAL A 730 23.90 -17.92 -13.30
N ASN A 731 22.63 -17.73 -13.68
CA ASN A 731 21.72 -18.85 -13.88
C ASN A 731 21.91 -19.39 -15.31
N THR A 732 22.64 -20.49 -15.44
CA THR A 732 23.02 -21.12 -16.73
C THR A 732 21.90 -21.94 -17.38
N ASP A 733 20.77 -22.15 -16.68
CA ASP A 733 19.65 -22.96 -17.17
C ASP A 733 18.65 -22.16 -18.02
N ARG A 734 18.95 -20.90 -18.33
CA ARG A 734 18.37 -20.23 -19.50
C ARG A 734 19.21 -20.62 -20.71
N GLU A 735 18.91 -21.78 -21.27
CA GLU A 735 19.35 -22.13 -22.63
C GLU A 735 18.93 -21.00 -23.58
N ASP A 736 19.93 -20.43 -24.26
CA ASP A 736 19.78 -19.55 -25.43
C ASP A 736 18.99 -20.22 -26.56
#